data_AF-A0A3D2W364-F1
#
_entry.id   AF-A0A3D2W364-F1
#
_cell.length_a   1.000
_cell.length_b   1.000
_cell.length_c   1.000
_cell.angle_alpha   90.00
_cell.angle_beta   90.00
_cell.angle_gamma   90.00
#
_symmetry.space_group_name_H-M   'P 1'
#
loop_
_entity.id
_entity.type
_entity.pdbx_description
1 polymer ?
#
loop_
_entity_poly.entity_id
_entity_poly.type
_entity_poly.pdbx_seq_one_letter_code
_entity_poly.pdbx_strand_id
1 'polypeptide(L)'
;MSAFAELCASTNFSFLRGGSHPEEMAAQAKALGLAGLGVADRNTLAGVVRAHVAAKEQGLRLIVGARLVFEDGAPDCIVYPHDRAAYARLTRLLTRGNLRAPKGECWLTFADFLEHAEGLRTIVLPGRDLPPCGGGGREAAGGGAAQDMAQAAPSRFLLHRPPPVALRATPSPQGGGNMTAHLSAIREACGQVWLAAPMRFDGEDRRRLRVLKEIAQQTGARLLATTEPLMHAPERRPLLDVLTCIREKTTLASAGTLLAKNSERHLKTAAEIARLYADAPEAVRESLRLMESVDFSMDDLRYEYPEETAEGFADPQSALEALSWAGARQRYPEGVPEKVETSLKRELSIVAKLKYAPYFLTVADIVKFARSGFDKDGNRIDPILCQGRGSAANSSICYVLGVTEVDPATNELLFDRFVSEERNEPPDIDIDFEHERREEVIQYIYKKYGRDRAGLSAVVICYRGRSAIREVAKTFGFSEDRIGALSKALHHWSAGVSARDLKEQGLDVSDPHLAACVKRARELHGFPRHLSQHVGGFVITREKLHDVVPIQNAAMEERTVIEWNKDDLEALGLLKVDVLGLGMLSCLKKALDMMERCYPEWRSEPSPPLRGVDALHRRQGEGGRANTQAAGVLDRPPPPNPLPARGRGSPPALTLSVFSPPDDPRVYSMLQRADSVGVFQVESRAQMSMLPRLKPKNFYDLVIEVAIVRPGPIQGGMVHPYLRRRQGLEPVSYPSPELEAVLKRTLGVTLFQEQAMQIAIVGAGFSPPEADKLRRAMATFKRVGTIGTLKAKFIDGMIANGYRHEFAEASFRQIEGFGEYGFPESHAASFALLVYASCWLKCRYPDVFAAALLNAQPMGFYAPAQIVRDAIEHGVEVRAIDVNLSDWDNTLEPGPVAARRLHARHREMEGDIRSTHALRLGFRQAKGLKQEELEQLVARRGRGYDSVRDVWLRSGLPVSTIQRLADIDAFRSLGLDRRDALWAARGLNRVGGQEDLPLFAEGVHPPPPRGAGVGGGGRANDPTLDASARPPSGRF
;
A
#
# COMPACT_ATOMS: atom_id res chain seq x y z
N MET A 1 -17.38 -39.94 -27.85
CA MET A 1 -16.21 -39.03 -27.66
C MET A 1 -15.61 -39.32 -26.31
N SER A 2 -14.31 -39.59 -26.20
CA SER A 2 -13.68 -39.74 -24.88
C SER A 2 -13.60 -38.38 -24.20
N ALA A 3 -14.18 -38.22 -23.02
CA ALA A 3 -14.00 -37.02 -22.20
C ALA A 3 -12.62 -37.07 -21.51
N PHE A 4 -11.99 -35.92 -21.32
CA PHE A 4 -10.71 -35.77 -20.62
C PHE A 4 -10.67 -34.44 -19.88
N ALA A 5 -9.98 -34.44 -18.74
CA ALA A 5 -9.67 -33.24 -17.96
C ALA A 5 -8.17 -33.20 -17.71
N GLU A 6 -7.53 -32.06 -17.96
CA GLU A 6 -6.08 -31.90 -17.75
C GLU A 6 -5.83 -31.38 -16.33
N LEU A 7 -5.13 -32.17 -15.52
CA LEU A 7 -4.98 -31.93 -14.07
C LEU A 7 -3.57 -31.55 -13.65
N CYS A 8 -2.66 -31.27 -14.58
CA CYS A 8 -1.28 -30.88 -14.24
C CYS A 8 -0.85 -29.57 -14.91
N ALA A 9 -1.78 -28.62 -15.06
CA ALA A 9 -1.49 -27.33 -15.66
C ALA A 9 -0.88 -26.35 -14.65
N SER A 10 0.14 -25.61 -15.07
CA SER A 10 0.72 -24.50 -14.31
C SER A 10 0.54 -23.18 -15.05
N THR A 11 0.26 -22.11 -14.31
CA THR A 11 0.07 -20.76 -14.83
C THR A 11 1.34 -19.92 -14.64
N ASN A 12 1.31 -18.67 -15.11
CA ASN A 12 2.41 -17.72 -14.91
C ASN A 12 2.63 -17.30 -13.44
N PHE A 13 1.77 -17.72 -12.51
CA PHE A 13 2.03 -17.64 -11.06
C PHE A 13 3.06 -18.67 -10.58
N SER A 14 3.33 -19.71 -11.36
CA SER A 14 4.62 -20.39 -11.33
C SER A 14 5.67 -19.47 -11.97
N PHE A 15 6.16 -18.48 -11.20
CA PHE A 15 6.97 -17.37 -11.72
C PHE A 15 8.13 -17.85 -12.61
N LEU A 16 8.21 -17.24 -13.80
CA LEU A 16 9.19 -17.53 -14.85
C LEU A 16 9.22 -19.01 -15.33
N ARG A 17 8.13 -19.75 -15.10
CA ARG A 17 7.98 -21.17 -15.51
C ARG A 17 6.71 -21.41 -16.29
N GLY A 18 5.59 -20.81 -15.90
CA GLY A 18 4.36 -20.84 -16.70
C GLY A 18 4.34 -19.74 -17.74
N GLY A 19 4.02 -20.10 -18.98
CA GLY A 19 3.93 -19.20 -20.11
C GLY A 19 2.53 -18.64 -20.35
N SER A 20 1.57 -18.83 -19.45
CA SER A 20 0.17 -18.44 -19.69
C SER A 20 -0.55 -17.98 -18.45
N HIS A 21 -1.45 -17.03 -18.65
CA HIS A 21 -2.33 -16.54 -17.60
C HIS A 21 -3.39 -17.60 -17.22
N PRO A 22 -3.89 -17.60 -15.97
CA PRO A 22 -5.02 -18.44 -15.56
C PRO A 22 -6.24 -18.33 -16.50
N GLU A 23 -6.55 -17.11 -16.95
CA GLU A 23 -7.66 -16.79 -17.84
C GLU A 23 -7.47 -17.43 -19.23
N GLU A 24 -6.24 -17.39 -19.77
CA GLU A 24 -5.91 -18.01 -21.05
C GLU A 24 -6.04 -19.54 -20.98
N MET A 25 -5.62 -20.15 -19.86
CA MET A 25 -5.74 -21.60 -19.64
C MET A 25 -7.21 -22.04 -19.58
N ALA A 26 -8.04 -21.33 -18.81
CA ALA A 26 -9.46 -21.65 -18.68
C ALA A 26 -10.21 -21.49 -20.02
N ALA A 27 -9.99 -20.39 -20.73
CA ALA A 27 -10.60 -20.13 -22.04
C ALA A 27 -10.20 -21.20 -23.07
N GLN A 28 -8.92 -21.56 -23.13
CA GLN A 28 -8.44 -22.57 -24.07
C GLN A 28 -8.96 -23.98 -23.72
N ALA A 29 -9.00 -24.35 -22.43
CA ALA A 29 -9.57 -25.63 -22.01
C ALA A 29 -11.03 -25.78 -22.44
N LYS A 30 -11.83 -24.71 -22.31
CA LYS A 30 -13.21 -24.67 -22.80
C LYS A 30 -13.27 -24.79 -24.32
N ALA A 31 -12.44 -24.04 -25.04
CA ALA A 31 -12.40 -24.05 -26.51
C ALA A 31 -12.04 -25.44 -27.08
N LEU A 32 -11.20 -26.20 -26.37
CA LEU A 32 -10.82 -27.57 -26.74
C LEU A 32 -11.86 -28.63 -26.33
N GLY A 33 -12.95 -28.24 -25.65
CA GLY A 33 -13.99 -29.15 -25.19
C GLY A 33 -13.55 -30.08 -24.06
N LEU A 34 -12.61 -29.64 -23.21
CA LEU A 34 -12.20 -30.42 -22.04
C LEU A 34 -13.33 -30.48 -21.00
N ALA A 35 -13.41 -31.61 -20.29
CA ALA A 35 -14.39 -31.83 -19.23
C ALA A 35 -14.08 -30.99 -17.96
N GLY A 36 -12.82 -30.61 -17.79
CA GLY A 36 -12.38 -29.73 -16.72
C GLY A 36 -10.89 -29.45 -16.77
N LEU A 37 -10.43 -28.60 -15.85
CA LEU A 37 -9.05 -28.16 -15.70
C LEU A 37 -8.61 -28.26 -14.24
N GLY A 38 -7.40 -28.74 -13.98
CA GLY A 38 -6.71 -28.65 -12.70
C GLY A 38 -5.56 -27.66 -12.79
N VAL A 39 -5.58 -26.62 -11.95
CA VAL A 39 -4.51 -25.61 -11.86
C VAL A 39 -3.70 -25.85 -10.60
N ALA A 40 -2.40 -26.08 -10.78
CA ALA A 40 -1.44 -26.33 -9.71
C ALA A 40 -0.13 -25.59 -9.97
N ASP A 41 0.02 -24.44 -9.31
CA ASP A 41 1.23 -23.62 -9.39
C ASP A 41 2.29 -24.05 -8.37
N ARG A 42 3.56 -23.77 -8.68
CA ARG A 42 4.72 -24.24 -7.92
C ARG A 42 4.77 -23.60 -6.53
N ASN A 43 4.51 -24.38 -5.49
CA ASN A 43 4.54 -23.99 -4.07
C ASN A 43 3.72 -22.72 -3.75
N THR A 44 2.59 -22.49 -4.43
CA THR A 44 1.76 -21.28 -4.24
C THR A 44 0.32 -21.53 -4.68
N LEU A 45 -0.62 -20.79 -4.07
CA LEU A 45 -2.02 -20.67 -4.51
C LEU A 45 -2.34 -19.26 -5.03
N ALA A 46 -1.33 -18.43 -5.37
CA ALA A 46 -1.55 -17.05 -5.82
C ALA A 46 -2.39 -16.93 -7.10
N GLY A 47 -2.30 -17.90 -8.00
CA GLY A 47 -3.00 -17.89 -9.29
C GLY A 47 -4.42 -18.46 -9.27
N VAL A 48 -4.84 -19.14 -8.20
CA VAL A 48 -6.03 -20.01 -8.23
C VAL A 48 -7.34 -19.24 -8.20
N VAL A 49 -7.39 -18.07 -7.56
CA VAL A 49 -8.61 -17.23 -7.52
C VAL A 49 -8.94 -16.71 -8.92
N ARG A 50 -7.93 -16.25 -9.66
CA ARG A 50 -8.08 -15.82 -11.07
C ARG A 50 -8.51 -16.97 -11.97
N ALA A 51 -7.96 -18.17 -11.76
CA ALA A 51 -8.40 -19.36 -12.47
C ALA A 51 -9.88 -19.67 -12.17
N HIS A 52 -10.30 -19.57 -10.91
CA HIS A 52 -11.68 -19.82 -10.45
C HIS A 52 -12.68 -18.87 -11.10
N VAL A 53 -12.41 -17.56 -11.05
CA VAL A 53 -13.25 -16.55 -11.68
C VAL A 53 -13.38 -16.81 -13.19
N ALA A 54 -12.25 -17.03 -13.88
CA ALA A 54 -12.27 -17.29 -15.32
C ALA A 54 -12.99 -18.59 -15.69
N ALA A 55 -12.80 -19.67 -14.92
CA ALA A 55 -13.47 -20.94 -15.16
C ALA A 55 -14.99 -20.85 -14.97
N LYS A 56 -15.44 -20.10 -13.95
CA LYS A 56 -16.86 -19.81 -13.73
C LYS A 56 -17.49 -19.07 -14.90
N GLU A 57 -16.84 -18.02 -15.39
CA GLU A 57 -17.31 -17.25 -16.55
C GLU A 57 -17.48 -18.14 -17.80
N GLN A 58 -16.63 -19.15 -17.96
CA GLN A 58 -16.66 -20.09 -19.08
C GLN A 58 -17.56 -21.31 -18.84
N GLY A 59 -18.12 -21.48 -17.64
CA GLY A 59 -18.82 -22.71 -17.24
C GLY A 59 -17.94 -23.95 -17.40
N LEU A 60 -16.70 -23.89 -16.93
CA LEU A 60 -15.71 -24.97 -16.95
C LEU A 60 -15.51 -25.51 -15.52
N ARG A 61 -15.51 -26.84 -15.33
CA ARG A 61 -15.15 -27.43 -14.04
C ARG A 61 -13.67 -27.19 -13.75
N LEU A 62 -13.36 -26.53 -12.64
CA LEU A 62 -12.01 -26.28 -12.17
C LEU A 62 -11.78 -27.01 -10.84
N ILE A 63 -10.61 -27.63 -10.69
CA ILE A 63 -10.05 -27.99 -9.38
C ILE A 63 -8.77 -27.21 -9.14
N VAL A 64 -8.55 -26.77 -7.91
CA VAL A 64 -7.45 -25.88 -7.53
C VAL A 64 -6.52 -26.57 -6.55
N GLY A 65 -5.23 -26.40 -6.73
CA GLY A 65 -4.22 -27.06 -5.91
C GLY A 65 -2.85 -26.42 -6.05
N ALA A 66 -1.83 -27.12 -5.59
CA ALA A 66 -0.44 -26.68 -5.71
C ALA A 66 0.45 -27.81 -6.21
N ARG A 67 1.49 -27.45 -6.96
CA ARG A 67 2.62 -28.34 -7.24
C ARG A 67 3.64 -28.15 -6.12
N LEU A 68 3.70 -29.11 -5.22
CA LEU A 68 4.69 -29.21 -4.17
C LEU A 68 6.01 -29.70 -4.76
N VAL A 69 7.07 -28.92 -4.55
CA VAL A 69 8.43 -29.27 -4.89
C VAL A 69 9.27 -29.14 -3.64
N PHE A 70 10.06 -30.19 -3.37
CA PHE A 70 10.76 -30.39 -2.12
C PHE A 70 12.25 -30.11 -2.24
N GLU A 71 12.84 -29.60 -1.17
CA GLU A 71 14.27 -29.27 -1.06
C GLU A 71 15.15 -30.52 -0.83
N ASP A 72 14.57 -31.61 -0.35
CA ASP A 72 15.24 -32.88 -0.06
C ASP A 72 15.37 -33.80 -1.28
N GLY A 73 14.95 -33.34 -2.46
CA GLY A 73 15.05 -34.08 -3.72
C GLY A 73 13.98 -35.16 -3.91
N ALA A 74 12.95 -35.19 -3.06
CA ALA A 74 11.78 -36.03 -3.28
C ALA A 74 11.03 -35.65 -4.58
N PRO A 75 10.31 -36.59 -5.20
CA PRO A 75 9.54 -36.30 -6.41
C PRO A 75 8.50 -35.20 -6.21
N ASP A 76 8.37 -34.30 -7.19
CA ASP A 76 7.32 -33.28 -7.20
C ASP A 76 5.93 -33.93 -7.11
N CYS A 77 5.05 -33.32 -6.31
CA CYS A 77 3.68 -33.79 -6.11
C CYS A 77 2.70 -32.67 -6.45
N ILE A 78 1.72 -32.96 -7.31
CA ILE A 78 0.56 -32.08 -7.51
C ILE A 78 -0.53 -32.56 -6.56
N VAL A 79 -1.04 -31.66 -5.72
CA VAL A 79 -2.04 -31.99 -4.70
C VAL A 79 -3.29 -31.17 -4.88
N TYR A 80 -4.44 -31.85 -4.85
CA TYR A 80 -5.77 -31.24 -4.87
C TYR A 80 -6.50 -31.59 -3.57
N PRO A 81 -6.99 -30.62 -2.80
CA PRO A 81 -7.72 -30.91 -1.57
C PRO A 81 -9.10 -31.48 -1.90
N HIS A 82 -9.48 -32.60 -1.27
CA HIS A 82 -10.80 -33.19 -1.45
C HIS A 82 -11.92 -32.26 -0.94
N ASP A 83 -11.71 -31.65 0.23
CA ASP A 83 -12.68 -30.80 0.94
C ASP A 83 -12.00 -29.57 1.58
N ARG A 84 -12.80 -28.73 2.26
CA ARG A 84 -12.32 -27.52 2.95
C ARG A 84 -11.27 -27.80 4.02
N ALA A 85 -11.32 -28.93 4.71
CA ALA A 85 -10.37 -29.30 5.74
C ALA A 85 -9.02 -29.73 5.14
N ALA A 86 -9.05 -30.49 4.04
CA ALA A 86 -7.88 -30.81 3.24
C ALA A 86 -7.24 -29.55 2.66
N TYR A 87 -8.04 -28.58 2.23
CA TYR A 87 -7.52 -27.29 1.77
C TYR A 87 -6.78 -26.55 2.90
N ALA A 88 -7.35 -26.52 4.12
CA ALA A 88 -6.66 -25.93 5.28
C ALA A 88 -5.32 -26.62 5.59
N ARG A 89 -5.23 -27.95 5.42
CA ARG A 89 -3.97 -28.69 5.58
C ARG A 89 -2.94 -28.29 4.50
N LEU A 90 -3.37 -28.14 3.25
CA LEU A 90 -2.51 -27.66 2.16
C LEU A 90 -1.98 -26.25 2.43
N THR A 91 -2.84 -25.32 2.87
CA THR A 91 -2.43 -23.95 3.17
C THR A 91 -1.51 -23.86 4.38
N ARG A 92 -1.71 -24.69 5.41
CA ARG A 92 -0.79 -24.86 6.54
C ARG A 92 0.58 -25.38 6.10
N LEU A 93 0.62 -26.40 5.23
CA LEU A 93 1.85 -26.95 4.68
C LEU A 93 2.65 -25.87 3.94
N LEU A 94 2.00 -25.14 3.02
CA LEU A 94 2.63 -24.04 2.30
C LEU A 94 3.11 -22.94 3.25
N THR A 95 2.30 -22.57 4.24
CA THR A 95 2.67 -21.60 5.29
C THR A 95 3.92 -22.03 6.05
N ARG A 96 4.03 -23.30 6.43
CA ARG A 96 5.23 -23.83 7.11
C ARG A 96 6.48 -23.64 6.25
N GLY A 97 6.39 -23.96 4.95
CA GLY A 97 7.50 -23.76 4.02
C GLY A 97 7.85 -22.29 3.79
N ASN A 98 6.84 -21.42 3.70
CA ASN A 98 7.00 -19.98 3.48
C ASN A 98 7.59 -19.26 4.71
N LEU A 99 7.18 -19.63 5.92
CA LEU A 99 7.69 -19.04 7.16
C LEU A 99 9.12 -19.50 7.48
N ARG A 100 9.52 -20.68 7.00
CA ARG A 100 10.89 -21.21 7.11
C ARG A 100 11.85 -20.52 6.13
N ALA A 101 11.34 -20.02 5.01
CA ALA A 101 12.14 -19.45 3.93
C ALA A 101 12.18 -17.91 3.95
N PRO A 102 13.16 -17.28 3.26
CA PRO A 102 13.12 -15.86 2.96
C PRO A 102 11.89 -15.47 2.13
N LYS A 103 11.53 -14.18 2.14
CA LYS A 103 10.39 -13.66 1.36
C LYS A 103 10.46 -14.07 -0.11
N GLY A 104 9.38 -14.67 -0.62
CA GLY A 104 9.23 -15.09 -2.01
C GLY A 104 9.74 -16.50 -2.32
N GLU A 105 10.24 -17.23 -1.32
CA GLU A 105 10.61 -18.64 -1.41
C GLU A 105 9.73 -19.52 -0.50
N CYS A 106 9.75 -20.83 -0.72
CA CYS A 106 9.00 -21.81 0.05
C CYS A 106 9.82 -23.10 0.19
N TRP A 107 10.32 -23.40 1.39
CA TRP A 107 11.18 -24.55 1.65
C TRP A 107 10.41 -25.69 2.30
N LEU A 108 10.02 -26.67 1.47
CA LEU A 108 9.27 -27.86 1.89
C LEU A 108 10.15 -29.10 1.86
N THR A 109 9.91 -30.01 2.79
CA THR A 109 10.44 -31.38 2.78
C THR A 109 9.31 -32.37 2.53
N PHE A 110 9.65 -33.57 2.09
CA PHE A 110 8.68 -34.64 1.90
C PHE A 110 8.01 -35.05 3.22
N ALA A 111 8.74 -35.00 4.33
CA ALA A 111 8.19 -35.24 5.67
C ALA A 111 7.13 -34.21 6.05
N ASP A 112 7.35 -32.91 5.76
CA ASP A 112 6.34 -31.88 6.01
C ASP A 112 5.03 -32.21 5.28
N PHE A 113 5.12 -32.72 4.05
CA PHE A 113 3.96 -33.10 3.25
C PHE A 113 3.22 -34.30 3.84
N LEU A 114 3.92 -35.38 4.22
CA LEU A 114 3.28 -36.56 4.79
C LEU A 114 2.46 -36.23 6.05
N GLU A 115 2.92 -35.29 6.89
CA GLU A 115 2.19 -34.81 8.06
C GLU A 115 0.87 -34.09 7.71
N HIS A 116 0.71 -33.60 6.48
CA HIS A 116 -0.45 -32.83 6.01
C HIS A 116 -1.20 -33.50 4.86
N ALA A 117 -0.85 -34.74 4.51
CA ALA A 117 -1.29 -35.42 3.29
C ALA A 117 -2.76 -35.91 3.34
N GLU A 118 -3.35 -36.01 4.53
CA GLU A 118 -4.71 -36.51 4.70
C GLU A 118 -5.72 -35.70 3.86
N GLY A 119 -6.56 -36.40 3.08
CA GLY A 119 -7.58 -35.78 2.22
C GLY A 119 -7.02 -35.05 0.98
N LEU A 120 -5.70 -35.07 0.74
CA LEU A 120 -5.12 -34.55 -0.50
C LEU A 120 -5.10 -35.63 -1.58
N ARG A 121 -5.73 -35.36 -2.72
CA ARG A 121 -5.62 -36.16 -3.95
C ARG A 121 -4.28 -35.84 -4.60
N THR A 122 -3.35 -36.79 -4.53
CA THR A 122 -1.95 -36.56 -4.89
C THR A 122 -1.59 -37.23 -6.20
N ILE A 123 -1.03 -36.46 -7.12
CA ILE A 123 -0.42 -36.90 -8.37
C ILE A 123 1.10 -36.75 -8.23
N VAL A 124 1.83 -37.86 -8.25
CA VAL A 124 3.30 -37.86 -8.21
C VAL A 124 3.84 -37.71 -9.63
N LEU A 125 4.73 -36.73 -9.83
CA LEU A 125 5.40 -36.51 -11.10
C LEU A 125 6.69 -37.34 -11.16
N PRO A 126 6.88 -38.17 -12.19
CA PRO A 126 8.13 -38.89 -12.35
C PRO A 126 9.28 -37.93 -12.67
N GLY A 127 10.42 -38.11 -11.99
CA GLY A 127 11.63 -37.36 -12.23
C GLY A 127 12.07 -37.37 -13.71
N ARG A 128 12.89 -36.38 -14.11
CA ARG A 128 13.36 -36.28 -15.51
C ARG A 128 14.24 -37.47 -15.92
N ASP A 129 14.90 -38.12 -14.97
CA ASP A 129 15.78 -39.27 -15.21
C ASP A 129 15.18 -40.54 -14.59
N LEU A 130 14.23 -41.18 -15.29
CA LEU A 130 13.83 -42.55 -14.95
C LEU A 130 14.91 -43.50 -15.47
N PRO A 131 15.43 -44.42 -14.64
CA PRO A 131 16.44 -45.36 -15.09
C PRO A 131 15.86 -46.35 -16.13
N PRO A 132 16.68 -46.84 -17.06
CA PRO A 132 16.28 -47.94 -17.93
C PRO A 132 16.00 -49.21 -17.11
N CYS A 133 14.90 -49.92 -17.36
CA CYS A 133 14.65 -51.23 -16.75
C CYS A 133 15.82 -52.18 -17.05
N GLY A 134 16.27 -52.90 -16.02
CA GLY A 134 17.51 -53.67 -16.01
C GLY A 134 17.57 -54.82 -17.03
N GLY A 135 18.72 -54.95 -17.67
CA GLY A 135 19.24 -56.21 -18.17
C GLY A 135 20.36 -56.68 -17.24
N GLY A 136 20.34 -57.94 -16.83
CA GLY A 136 21.28 -58.50 -15.86
C GLY A 136 22.74 -58.51 -16.34
N GLY A 137 23.66 -58.43 -15.38
CA GLY A 137 25.00 -59.00 -15.43
C GLY A 137 26.05 -58.24 -16.26
N ARG A 138 26.86 -57.41 -15.60
CA ARG A 138 28.32 -57.61 -15.43
C ARG A 138 28.94 -56.39 -14.77
N GLU A 139 29.59 -56.63 -13.63
CA GLU A 139 30.61 -55.76 -13.08
C GLU A 139 31.69 -55.51 -14.15
N ALA A 140 32.08 -54.25 -14.32
CA ALA A 140 33.33 -53.90 -14.97
C ALA A 140 33.95 -52.71 -14.22
N ALA A 141 34.97 -53.04 -13.44
CA ALA A 141 35.93 -52.12 -12.85
C ALA A 141 36.63 -51.29 -13.94
N GLY A 142 37.03 -50.06 -13.58
CA GLY A 142 37.90 -49.24 -14.42
C GLY A 142 37.99 -47.81 -13.94
N GLY A 143 38.95 -47.53 -13.05
CA GLY A 143 39.40 -46.18 -12.75
C GLY A 143 40.29 -45.61 -13.86
N GLY A 144 40.45 -44.28 -13.90
CA GLY A 144 41.46 -43.64 -14.74
C GLY A 144 41.12 -42.23 -15.20
N ALA A 145 41.58 -41.25 -14.41
CA ALA A 145 42.16 -39.96 -14.78
C ALA A 145 41.67 -39.16 -16.02
N ALA A 146 41.36 -37.88 -15.78
CA ALA A 146 41.96 -36.77 -16.54
C ALA A 146 41.90 -35.48 -15.70
N GLN A 147 43.04 -35.16 -15.09
CA GLN A 147 43.41 -33.82 -14.63
C GLN A 147 43.93 -32.99 -15.82
N ASP A 148 43.98 -31.67 -15.60
CA ASP A 148 44.69 -30.63 -16.34
C ASP A 148 44.00 -30.01 -17.57
N MET A 149 43.50 -28.78 -17.43
CA MET A 149 44.36 -27.59 -17.48
C MET A 149 43.56 -26.33 -17.08
N ALA A 150 43.96 -25.72 -15.98
CA ALA A 150 43.71 -24.33 -15.67
C ALA A 150 45.04 -23.57 -15.78
N GLN A 151 45.06 -22.44 -16.50
CA GLN A 151 45.81 -21.20 -16.17
C GLN A 151 45.77 -20.19 -17.32
N ALA A 152 45.13 -19.03 -17.08
CA ALA A 152 45.77 -17.69 -17.05
C ALA A 152 44.71 -16.56 -17.15
N ALA A 153 44.77 -15.63 -16.18
CA ALA A 153 43.89 -14.48 -15.93
C ALA A 153 44.58 -13.16 -16.39
N PRO A 154 44.29 -11.94 -15.86
CA PRO A 154 43.06 -11.29 -15.38
C PRO A 154 42.87 -9.86 -15.97
N SER A 155 41.72 -9.21 -15.74
CA SER A 155 41.64 -7.73 -15.58
C SER A 155 40.39 -7.32 -14.79
N ARG A 156 40.64 -6.67 -13.65
CA ARG A 156 39.68 -6.23 -12.61
C ARG A 156 38.96 -4.93 -13.00
N PHE A 157 37.63 -4.89 -12.83
CA PHE A 157 36.93 -3.71 -12.30
C PHE A 157 35.88 -4.18 -11.29
N LEU A 158 36.03 -3.71 -10.05
CA LEU A 158 35.19 -4.02 -8.88
C LEU A 158 34.04 -3.01 -8.80
N LEU A 159 32.80 -3.48 -8.95
CA LEU A 159 31.61 -2.84 -8.38
C LEU A 159 30.75 -3.94 -7.75
N HIS A 160 30.27 -3.65 -6.53
CA HIS A 160 29.62 -4.55 -5.58
C HIS A 160 28.66 -5.58 -6.19
N ARG A 161 29.03 -6.85 -6.04
CA ARG A 161 28.20 -8.04 -6.30
C ARG A 161 27.44 -8.36 -4.99
N PRO A 162 26.09 -8.41 -4.95
CA PRO A 162 25.41 -9.14 -3.89
C PRO A 162 25.79 -10.62 -3.99
N PRO A 163 25.80 -11.39 -2.88
CA PRO A 163 26.30 -12.77 -2.92
C PRO A 163 25.49 -13.58 -3.94
N PRO A 164 26.15 -14.44 -4.76
CA PRO A 164 25.42 -15.37 -5.60
C PRO A 164 24.61 -16.29 -4.68
N VAL A 165 23.30 -16.39 -4.94
CA VAL A 165 22.48 -17.50 -4.44
C VAL A 165 23.26 -18.77 -4.76
N ALA A 166 23.65 -19.50 -3.73
CA ALA A 166 24.40 -20.72 -3.87
C ALA A 166 23.56 -21.72 -4.68
N LEU A 167 23.93 -21.93 -5.94
CA LEU A 167 23.62 -23.15 -6.66
C LEU A 167 24.27 -24.30 -5.87
N ARG A 168 23.52 -24.88 -4.94
CA ARG A 168 23.86 -26.17 -4.37
C ARG A 168 23.75 -27.19 -5.51
N ALA A 169 24.80 -27.97 -5.66
CA ALA A 169 24.93 -29.00 -6.68
C ALA A 169 23.67 -29.89 -6.71
N THR A 170 23.15 -30.13 -7.92
CA THR A 170 22.15 -31.16 -8.18
C THR A 170 22.68 -32.49 -7.64
N PRO A 171 21.99 -33.17 -6.70
CA PRO A 171 22.39 -34.51 -6.31
C PRO A 171 22.24 -35.44 -7.51
N SER A 172 23.21 -36.34 -7.66
CA SER A 172 23.28 -37.38 -8.69
C SER A 172 22.00 -38.23 -8.78
N PRO A 173 21.52 -38.62 -9.98
CA PRO A 173 20.30 -39.39 -10.15
C PRO A 173 20.53 -40.88 -9.82
N GLN A 174 20.15 -41.29 -8.60
CA GLN A 174 19.93 -42.70 -8.25
C GLN A 174 18.42 -42.97 -8.10
N GLY A 175 17.65 -42.77 -9.18
CA GLY A 175 16.19 -42.54 -9.14
C GLY A 175 15.26 -43.76 -9.21
N GLY A 176 15.75 -44.99 -9.29
CA GLY A 176 14.89 -46.17 -9.50
C GLY A 176 14.24 -46.74 -8.24
N GLY A 177 15.02 -46.90 -7.17
CA GLY A 177 14.55 -47.51 -5.92
C GLY A 177 13.70 -46.57 -5.03
N ASN A 178 13.77 -45.26 -5.27
CA ASN A 178 13.18 -44.26 -4.37
C ASN A 178 11.70 -43.94 -4.72
N MET A 179 11.31 -44.00 -5.99
CA MET A 179 9.93 -43.63 -6.42
C MET A 179 8.87 -44.57 -5.85
N THR A 180 9.13 -45.88 -5.85
CA THR A 180 8.22 -46.89 -5.29
C THR A 180 8.00 -46.68 -3.80
N ALA A 181 9.04 -46.34 -3.04
CA ALA A 181 8.94 -46.04 -1.61
C ALA A 181 8.09 -44.78 -1.34
N HIS A 182 8.32 -43.70 -2.10
CA HIS A 182 7.52 -42.49 -2.02
C HIS A 182 6.05 -42.77 -2.35
N LEU A 183 5.75 -43.46 -3.46
CA LEU A 183 4.38 -43.80 -3.84
C LEU A 183 3.66 -44.61 -2.76
N SER A 184 4.33 -45.60 -2.16
CA SER A 184 3.77 -46.37 -1.04
C SER A 184 3.49 -45.51 0.18
N ALA A 185 4.42 -44.64 0.59
CA ALA A 185 4.24 -43.74 1.73
C ALA A 185 3.10 -42.73 1.50
N ILE A 186 3.00 -42.17 0.29
CA ILE A 186 1.92 -41.25 -0.08
C ILE A 186 0.58 -41.99 -0.09
N ARG A 187 0.54 -43.21 -0.62
CA ARG A 187 -0.67 -44.02 -0.63
C ARG A 187 -1.12 -44.35 0.78
N GLU A 188 -0.21 -44.66 1.70
CA GLU A 188 -0.53 -44.88 3.10
C GLU A 188 -1.13 -43.62 3.75
N ALA A 189 -0.55 -42.46 3.47
CA ALA A 189 -1.02 -41.18 4.04
C ALA A 189 -2.31 -40.64 3.40
N CYS A 190 -2.51 -40.81 2.08
CA CYS A 190 -3.64 -40.25 1.32
C CYS A 190 -4.76 -41.26 1.04
N GLY A 191 -4.53 -42.55 1.28
CA GLY A 191 -5.36 -43.68 0.86
C GLY A 191 -5.27 -44.03 -0.63
N GLN A 192 -5.22 -43.02 -1.51
CA GLN A 192 -5.06 -43.17 -2.97
C GLN A 192 -3.98 -42.23 -3.49
N VAL A 193 -3.24 -42.69 -4.51
CA VAL A 193 -2.20 -41.92 -5.18
C VAL A 193 -2.24 -42.16 -6.68
N TRP A 194 -1.99 -41.11 -7.44
CA TRP A 194 -1.86 -41.16 -8.89
C TRP A 194 -0.39 -40.97 -9.28
N LEU A 195 0.04 -41.67 -10.32
CA LEU A 195 1.35 -41.51 -10.94
C LEU A 195 1.14 -40.87 -12.31
N ALA A 196 1.65 -39.66 -12.50
CA ALA A 196 1.57 -38.98 -13.79
C ALA A 196 2.41 -39.71 -14.84
N ALA A 197 1.88 -39.78 -16.07
CA ALA A 197 2.56 -40.36 -17.21
C ALA A 197 2.82 -39.30 -18.30
N PRO A 198 3.66 -38.28 -18.06
CA PRO A 198 3.82 -37.17 -18.99
C PRO A 198 4.45 -37.59 -20.32
N MET A 199 3.82 -37.18 -21.43
CA MET A 199 4.39 -37.32 -22.78
C MET A 199 5.42 -36.21 -23.05
N ARG A 200 6.68 -36.59 -23.31
CA ARG A 200 7.81 -35.67 -23.51
C ARG A 200 8.17 -35.45 -24.97
N PHE A 201 7.71 -36.33 -25.85
CA PHE A 201 7.93 -36.29 -27.30
C PHE A 201 9.42 -36.31 -27.64
N ASP A 202 10.15 -37.19 -26.95
CA ASP A 202 11.60 -37.43 -27.11
C ASP A 202 11.93 -38.81 -27.72
N GLY A 203 10.90 -39.53 -28.19
CA GLY A 203 11.02 -40.86 -28.79
C GLY A 203 10.94 -42.01 -27.77
N GLU A 204 11.11 -41.73 -26.47
CA GLU A 204 11.12 -42.75 -25.41
C GLU A 204 9.77 -42.88 -24.68
N ASP A 205 8.72 -42.16 -25.13
CA ASP A 205 7.45 -42.08 -24.41
C ASP A 205 6.75 -43.43 -24.22
N ARG A 206 6.69 -44.27 -25.25
CA ARG A 206 6.09 -45.62 -25.14
C ARG A 206 6.83 -46.48 -24.12
N ARG A 207 8.16 -46.40 -24.11
CA ARG A 207 8.99 -47.12 -23.14
C ARG A 207 8.73 -46.61 -21.73
N ARG A 208 8.77 -45.29 -21.53
CA ARG A 208 8.50 -44.63 -20.27
C ARG A 208 7.10 -44.96 -19.74
N LEU A 209 6.10 -44.97 -20.61
CA LEU A 209 4.73 -45.36 -20.28
C LEU A 209 4.66 -46.79 -19.75
N ARG A 210 5.38 -47.74 -20.36
CA ARG A 210 5.47 -49.13 -19.88
C ARG A 210 6.10 -49.19 -18.48
N VAL A 211 7.22 -48.52 -18.26
CA VAL A 211 7.89 -48.47 -16.95
C VAL A 211 6.98 -47.89 -15.87
N LEU A 212 6.31 -46.78 -16.17
CA LEU A 212 5.37 -46.16 -15.22
C LEU A 212 4.17 -47.05 -14.92
N LYS A 213 3.70 -47.82 -15.92
CA LYS A 213 2.63 -48.81 -15.72
C LYS A 213 3.06 -49.95 -14.79
N GLU A 214 4.30 -50.43 -14.92
CA GLU A 214 4.88 -51.45 -14.01
C GLU A 214 4.99 -50.90 -12.58
N ILE A 215 5.52 -49.69 -12.41
CA ILE A 215 5.63 -49.02 -11.09
C ILE A 215 4.24 -48.82 -10.47
N ALA A 216 3.26 -48.37 -11.27
CA ALA A 216 1.88 -48.18 -10.83
C ALA A 216 1.26 -49.50 -10.33
N GLN A 217 1.48 -50.60 -11.06
CA GLN A 217 1.01 -51.93 -10.66
C GLN A 217 1.67 -52.43 -9.38
N GLN A 218 2.98 -52.23 -9.21
CA GLN A 218 3.72 -52.66 -8.02
C GLN A 218 3.30 -51.91 -6.75
N THR A 219 3.00 -50.62 -6.86
CA THR A 219 2.65 -49.74 -5.73
C THR A 219 1.15 -49.65 -5.48
N GLY A 220 0.33 -50.10 -6.43
CA GLY A 220 -1.12 -49.85 -6.45
C GLY A 220 -1.49 -48.40 -6.74
N ALA A 221 -0.55 -47.58 -7.24
CA ALA A 221 -0.83 -46.25 -7.75
C ALA A 221 -1.66 -46.32 -9.04
N ARG A 222 -2.45 -45.28 -9.31
CA ARG A 222 -3.22 -45.19 -10.56
C ARG A 222 -2.48 -44.34 -11.59
N LEU A 223 -2.30 -44.87 -12.79
CA LEU A 223 -1.63 -44.13 -13.87
C LEU A 223 -2.54 -42.99 -14.36
N LEU A 224 -1.99 -41.80 -14.58
CA LEU A 224 -2.75 -40.61 -15.00
C LEU A 224 -2.15 -39.97 -16.25
N ALA A 225 -2.98 -39.74 -17.26
CA ALA A 225 -2.59 -39.09 -18.51
C ALA A 225 -2.46 -37.57 -18.34
N THR A 226 -1.38 -36.99 -18.85
CA THR A 226 -1.13 -35.54 -18.82
C THR A 226 -0.02 -35.14 -19.79
N THR A 227 -0.05 -33.89 -20.24
CA THR A 227 1.11 -33.27 -20.92
C THR A 227 1.88 -32.29 -20.05
N GLU A 228 1.51 -32.17 -18.77
CA GLU A 228 2.05 -31.20 -17.81
C GLU A 228 2.11 -29.78 -18.40
N PRO A 229 0.98 -29.19 -18.84
CA PRO A 229 0.99 -27.96 -19.61
C PRO A 229 1.64 -26.80 -18.85
N LEU A 230 2.56 -26.11 -19.52
CA LEU A 230 3.10 -24.81 -19.09
C LEU A 230 2.51 -23.65 -19.90
N MET A 231 1.75 -23.96 -20.94
CA MET A 231 1.14 -22.98 -21.83
C MET A 231 -0.24 -23.44 -22.29
N HIS A 232 -1.10 -22.50 -22.65
CA HIS A 232 -2.41 -22.84 -23.22
C HIS A 232 -2.28 -23.39 -24.64
N ALA A 233 -1.36 -22.84 -25.44
CA ALA A 233 -1.23 -23.13 -26.86
C ALA A 233 0.25 -23.19 -27.30
N PRO A 234 0.60 -23.94 -28.37
CA PRO A 234 1.99 -24.19 -28.77
C PRO A 234 2.75 -22.92 -29.23
N GLU A 235 2.04 -21.90 -29.71
CA GLU A 235 2.61 -20.62 -30.17
C GLU A 235 3.26 -19.82 -29.02
N ARG A 236 2.98 -20.22 -27.77
CA ARG A 236 3.51 -19.60 -26.56
C ARG A 236 4.93 -20.06 -26.21
N ARG A 237 5.43 -21.13 -26.83
CA ARG A 237 6.79 -21.66 -26.57
C ARG A 237 7.89 -20.59 -26.63
N PRO A 238 7.98 -19.70 -27.63
CA PRO A 238 9.10 -18.76 -27.66
C PRO A 238 9.05 -17.75 -26.50
N LEU A 239 7.87 -17.46 -25.93
CA LEU A 239 7.80 -16.69 -24.69
C LEU A 239 8.30 -17.51 -23.49
N LEU A 240 7.94 -18.80 -23.42
CA LEU A 240 8.43 -19.71 -22.38
C LEU A 240 9.97 -19.84 -22.38
N ASP A 241 10.58 -19.87 -23.56
CA ASP A 241 12.03 -19.86 -23.73
C ASP A 241 12.65 -18.55 -23.21
N VAL A 242 12.02 -17.40 -23.50
CA VAL A 242 12.41 -16.10 -22.94
C VAL A 242 12.30 -16.08 -21.41
N LEU A 243 11.19 -16.58 -20.85
CA LEU A 243 11.02 -16.68 -19.39
C LEU A 243 12.11 -17.55 -18.75
N THR A 244 12.48 -18.64 -19.40
CA THR A 244 13.58 -19.51 -18.97
C THR A 244 14.90 -18.76 -18.99
N CYS A 245 15.22 -18.02 -20.06
CA CYS A 245 16.42 -17.19 -20.12
C CYS A 245 16.47 -16.11 -19.04
N ILE A 246 15.34 -15.45 -18.72
CA ILE A 246 15.25 -14.47 -17.62
C ILE A 246 15.57 -15.16 -16.29
N ARG A 247 14.97 -16.33 -16.04
CA ARG A 247 15.17 -17.10 -14.81
C ARG A 247 16.61 -17.54 -14.62
N GLU A 248 17.21 -18.11 -15.66
CA GLU A 248 18.58 -18.65 -15.66
C GLU A 248 19.64 -17.57 -15.91
N LYS A 249 19.23 -16.31 -16.09
CA LYS A 249 20.11 -15.15 -16.35
C LYS A 249 21.06 -15.40 -17.53
N THR A 250 20.52 -15.93 -18.62
CA THR A 250 21.26 -16.29 -19.83
C THR A 250 20.58 -15.72 -21.08
N THR A 251 21.21 -15.84 -22.24
CA THR A 251 20.63 -15.42 -23.53
C THR A 251 20.01 -16.61 -24.27
N LEU A 252 19.14 -16.35 -25.24
CA LEU A 252 18.57 -17.38 -26.11
C LEU A 252 19.66 -18.16 -26.87
N ALA A 253 20.73 -17.47 -27.28
CA ALA A 253 21.86 -18.08 -27.98
C ALA A 253 22.69 -19.02 -27.07
N SER A 254 22.78 -18.73 -25.77
CA SER A 254 23.60 -19.48 -24.81
C SER A 254 22.83 -20.47 -23.96
N ALA A 255 21.49 -20.49 -24.02
CA ALA A 255 20.67 -21.30 -23.13
C ALA A 255 20.77 -22.82 -23.39
N GLY A 256 21.09 -23.25 -24.62
CA GLY A 256 21.29 -24.66 -24.95
C GLY A 256 20.11 -25.56 -24.53
N THR A 257 20.41 -26.61 -23.74
CA THR A 257 19.43 -27.61 -23.27
C THR A 257 18.48 -27.11 -22.18
N LEU A 258 18.65 -25.87 -21.70
CA LEU A 258 17.72 -25.25 -20.76
C LEU A 258 16.37 -24.92 -21.42
N LEU A 259 16.36 -24.67 -22.73
CA LEU A 259 15.16 -24.33 -23.49
C LEU A 259 14.24 -25.54 -23.69
N ALA A 260 12.95 -25.29 -23.92
CA ALA A 260 12.01 -26.36 -24.20
C ALA A 260 12.40 -27.07 -25.52
N LYS A 261 12.48 -28.39 -25.53
CA LYS A 261 12.83 -29.19 -26.72
C LYS A 261 11.79 -29.03 -27.84
N ASN A 262 10.52 -28.95 -27.47
CA ASN A 262 9.38 -28.91 -28.37
C ASN A 262 8.27 -28.01 -27.79
N SER A 263 7.18 -27.83 -28.55
CA SER A 263 6.02 -27.04 -28.14
C SER A 263 4.91 -27.90 -27.52
N GLU A 264 5.20 -29.09 -27.00
CA GLU A 264 4.15 -30.07 -26.70
C GLU A 264 3.50 -29.93 -25.32
N ARG A 265 4.08 -29.12 -24.43
CA ARG A 265 3.53 -28.83 -23.10
C ARG A 265 2.41 -27.77 -23.15
N HIS A 266 1.46 -27.96 -24.05
CA HIS A 266 0.24 -27.16 -24.19
C HIS A 266 -1.02 -28.01 -23.95
N LEU A 267 -2.16 -27.36 -23.69
CA LEU A 267 -3.45 -28.05 -23.56
C LEU A 267 -3.84 -28.74 -24.88
N LYS A 268 -4.15 -30.03 -24.82
CA LYS A 268 -4.54 -30.85 -26.00
C LYS A 268 -6.01 -31.25 -25.94
N THR A 269 -6.59 -31.56 -27.10
CA THR A 269 -7.95 -32.10 -27.17
C THR A 269 -8.03 -33.49 -26.55
N ALA A 270 -9.21 -33.86 -26.08
CA ALA A 270 -9.43 -35.20 -25.51
C ALA A 270 -9.17 -36.33 -26.53
N ALA A 271 -9.43 -36.07 -27.82
CA ALA A 271 -9.15 -37.01 -28.91
C ALA A 271 -7.64 -37.23 -29.10
N GLU A 272 -6.85 -36.16 -29.03
CA GLU A 272 -5.39 -36.26 -29.14
C GLU A 272 -4.79 -36.97 -27.93
N ILE A 273 -5.28 -36.69 -26.72
CA ILE A 273 -4.87 -37.42 -25.51
C ILE A 273 -5.22 -38.91 -25.64
N ALA A 274 -6.43 -39.25 -26.08
CA ALA A 274 -6.82 -40.65 -26.29
C ALA A 274 -5.90 -41.35 -27.32
N ARG A 275 -5.46 -40.64 -28.36
CA ARG A 275 -4.50 -41.15 -29.35
C ARG A 275 -3.12 -41.40 -28.72
N LEU A 276 -2.60 -40.47 -27.92
CA LEU A 276 -1.28 -40.58 -27.26
C LEU A 276 -1.24 -41.74 -26.24
N TYR A 277 -2.34 -41.99 -25.55
CA TYR A 277 -2.45 -43.04 -24.53
C TYR A 277 -3.20 -44.29 -25.03
N ALA A 278 -3.13 -44.60 -26.32
CA ALA A 278 -3.75 -45.81 -26.88
C ALA A 278 -3.27 -47.11 -26.18
N ASP A 279 -2.02 -47.14 -25.71
CA ASP A 279 -1.42 -48.27 -24.97
C ASP A 279 -1.80 -48.29 -23.46
N ALA A 280 -2.45 -47.24 -22.96
CA ALA A 280 -2.90 -47.09 -21.57
C ALA A 280 -4.18 -46.24 -21.47
N PRO A 281 -5.31 -46.67 -22.09
CA PRO A 281 -6.56 -45.89 -22.09
C PRO A 281 -7.15 -45.68 -20.70
N GLU A 282 -6.78 -46.53 -19.73
CA GLU A 282 -7.11 -46.34 -18.31
C GLU A 282 -6.59 -45.01 -17.77
N ALA A 283 -5.41 -44.55 -18.19
CA ALA A 283 -4.79 -43.34 -17.68
C ALA A 283 -5.59 -42.08 -18.03
N VAL A 284 -6.30 -42.09 -19.16
CA VAL A 284 -7.19 -41.01 -19.60
C VAL A 284 -8.45 -40.95 -18.73
N ARG A 285 -9.00 -42.12 -18.35
CA ARG A 285 -10.22 -42.19 -17.50
C ARG A 285 -9.94 -41.78 -16.05
N GLU A 286 -8.73 -42.02 -15.55
CA GLU A 286 -8.37 -41.66 -14.18
C GLU A 286 -8.33 -40.14 -13.95
N SER A 287 -8.15 -39.33 -14.99
CA SER A 287 -8.22 -37.87 -14.85
C SER A 287 -9.63 -37.41 -14.44
N LEU A 288 -10.68 -38.01 -15.00
CA LEU A 288 -12.06 -37.70 -14.63
C LEU A 288 -12.37 -38.21 -13.23
N ARG A 289 -11.93 -39.43 -12.89
CA ARG A 289 -12.15 -40.00 -11.54
C ARG A 289 -11.49 -39.18 -10.44
N LEU A 290 -10.26 -38.69 -10.66
CA LEU A 290 -9.59 -37.83 -9.70
C LEU A 290 -10.38 -36.53 -9.53
N MET A 291 -10.74 -35.88 -10.63
CA MET A 291 -11.52 -34.65 -10.60
C MET A 291 -12.88 -34.84 -9.92
N GLU A 292 -13.57 -35.94 -10.16
CA GLU A 292 -14.83 -36.32 -9.48
C GLU A 292 -14.66 -36.56 -7.98
N SER A 293 -13.46 -36.95 -7.54
CA SER A 293 -13.14 -37.16 -6.13
C SER A 293 -12.74 -35.89 -5.37
N VAL A 294 -12.83 -34.72 -6.01
CA VAL A 294 -12.54 -33.41 -5.42
C VAL A 294 -13.85 -32.62 -5.36
N ASP A 295 -14.30 -32.36 -4.13
CA ASP A 295 -15.53 -31.62 -3.84
C ASP A 295 -15.24 -30.15 -3.50
N PHE A 296 -14.02 -29.83 -3.06
CA PHE A 296 -13.61 -28.47 -2.72
C PHE A 296 -13.70 -27.51 -3.91
N SER A 297 -14.31 -26.36 -3.65
CA SER A 297 -14.34 -25.17 -4.49
C SER A 297 -13.83 -23.97 -3.71
N MET A 298 -13.29 -22.97 -4.39
CA MET A 298 -12.95 -21.68 -3.76
C MET A 298 -14.18 -20.98 -3.14
N ASP A 299 -15.39 -21.36 -3.56
CA ASP A 299 -16.65 -20.88 -2.97
C ASP A 299 -16.93 -21.42 -1.57
N ASP A 300 -16.24 -22.48 -1.15
CA ASP A 300 -16.35 -23.06 0.19
C ASP A 300 -15.60 -22.22 1.24
N LEU A 301 -14.79 -21.26 0.81
CA LEU A 301 -14.11 -20.31 1.70
C LEU A 301 -15.13 -19.28 2.22
N ARG A 302 -15.86 -19.64 3.26
CA ARG A 302 -16.74 -18.71 3.97
C ARG A 302 -15.93 -17.83 4.91
N TYR A 303 -16.05 -16.53 4.70
CA TYR A 303 -15.33 -15.54 5.47
C TYR A 303 -16.10 -15.14 6.73
N GLU A 304 -15.48 -15.35 7.90
CA GLU A 304 -16.01 -14.89 9.18
C GLU A 304 -15.06 -13.87 9.80
N TYR A 305 -15.61 -12.73 10.19
CA TYR A 305 -14.87 -11.66 10.84
C TYR A 305 -14.75 -11.91 12.36
N PRO A 306 -13.65 -11.51 13.01
CA PRO A 306 -13.52 -11.55 14.48
C PRO A 306 -14.67 -10.84 15.21
N GLU A 307 -15.13 -11.38 16.33
CA GLU A 307 -16.24 -10.84 17.15
C GLU A 307 -15.77 -10.32 18.52
N GLU A 308 -14.48 -10.44 18.83
CA GLU A 308 -13.86 -10.11 20.13
C GLU A 308 -14.03 -8.63 20.52
N THR A 309 -14.34 -7.76 19.56
CA THR A 309 -14.61 -6.34 19.78
C THR A 309 -16.00 -6.06 20.37
N ALA A 310 -16.87 -7.07 20.48
CA ALA A 310 -18.20 -6.99 21.07
C ALA A 310 -18.23 -7.37 22.58
N GLU A 311 -17.08 -7.55 23.22
CA GLU A 311 -16.99 -7.97 24.63
C GLU A 311 -17.81 -7.05 25.56
N GLY A 312 -18.64 -7.65 26.41
CA GLY A 312 -19.56 -6.93 27.31
C GLY A 312 -20.96 -6.68 26.74
N PHE A 313 -21.23 -7.07 25.49
CA PHE A 313 -22.55 -7.02 24.85
C PHE A 313 -23.05 -8.41 24.47
N ALA A 314 -24.35 -8.54 24.21
CA ALA A 314 -24.96 -9.83 23.82
C ALA A 314 -24.49 -10.33 22.46
N ASP A 315 -24.25 -9.41 21.52
CA ASP A 315 -23.81 -9.69 20.16
C ASP A 315 -23.17 -8.43 19.52
N PRO A 316 -22.42 -8.58 18.40
CA PRO A 316 -21.76 -7.46 17.73
C PRO A 316 -22.69 -6.35 17.23
N GLN A 317 -23.91 -6.67 16.80
CA GLN A 317 -24.86 -5.66 16.34
C GLN A 317 -25.33 -4.80 17.52
N SER A 318 -25.68 -5.42 18.65
CA SER A 318 -26.05 -4.71 19.89
C SER A 318 -24.92 -3.79 20.38
N ALA A 319 -23.66 -4.24 20.30
CA ALA A 319 -22.50 -3.40 20.62
C ALA A 319 -22.36 -2.20 19.69
N LEU A 320 -22.49 -2.42 18.38
CA LEU A 320 -22.39 -1.36 17.37
C LEU A 320 -23.46 -0.28 17.57
N GLU A 321 -24.70 -0.67 17.83
CA GLU A 321 -25.81 0.25 18.08
C GLU A 321 -25.56 1.10 19.32
N ALA A 322 -25.19 0.46 20.44
CA ALA A 322 -24.92 1.16 21.70
C ALA A 322 -23.79 2.19 21.55
N LEU A 323 -22.68 1.80 20.91
CA LEU A 323 -21.53 2.67 20.68
C LEU A 323 -21.87 3.80 19.69
N SER A 324 -22.64 3.51 18.64
CA SER A 324 -23.05 4.51 17.65
C SER A 324 -23.92 5.60 18.27
N TRP A 325 -24.90 5.23 19.09
CA TRP A 325 -25.75 6.20 19.79
C TRP A 325 -25.00 6.98 20.88
N ALA A 326 -24.04 6.34 21.57
CA ALA A 326 -23.16 7.05 22.50
C ALA A 326 -22.28 8.08 21.77
N GLY A 327 -21.69 7.70 20.65
CA GLY A 327 -20.91 8.59 19.79
C GLY A 327 -21.73 9.74 19.20
N ALA A 328 -22.98 9.48 18.80
CA ALA A 328 -23.89 10.51 18.31
C ALA A 328 -24.17 11.59 19.37
N ARG A 329 -24.44 11.17 20.62
CA ARG A 329 -24.61 12.09 21.76
C ARG A 329 -23.36 12.89 22.08
N GLN A 330 -22.17 12.28 21.91
CA GLN A 330 -20.90 12.97 22.13
C GLN A 330 -20.61 14.01 21.03
N ARG A 331 -20.92 13.68 19.77
CA ARG A 331 -20.69 14.58 18.60
C ARG A 331 -21.70 15.72 18.54
N TYR A 332 -22.93 15.49 18.99
CA TYR A 332 -24.01 16.48 19.00
C TYR A 332 -24.53 16.72 20.43
N PRO A 333 -23.77 17.47 21.27
CA PRO A 333 -24.16 17.71 22.66
C PRO A 333 -25.47 18.52 22.81
N GLU A 334 -25.84 19.30 21.78
CA GLU A 334 -27.08 20.09 21.71
C GLU A 334 -28.27 19.29 21.15
N GLY A 335 -28.07 18.02 20.79
CA GLY A 335 -29.08 17.13 20.22
C GLY A 335 -28.74 16.66 18.82
N VAL A 336 -29.02 15.38 18.53
CA VAL A 336 -28.74 14.76 17.23
C VAL A 336 -29.74 15.30 16.19
N PRO A 337 -29.31 15.85 15.04
CA PRO A 337 -30.23 16.31 14.01
C PRO A 337 -31.09 15.16 13.44
N GLU A 338 -32.36 15.43 13.14
CA GLU A 338 -33.33 14.42 12.64
C GLU A 338 -32.84 13.69 11.39
N LYS A 339 -32.18 14.42 10.47
CA LYS A 339 -31.54 13.87 9.27
C LYS A 339 -30.50 12.79 9.63
N VAL A 340 -29.66 13.06 10.63
CA VAL A 340 -28.59 12.15 11.08
C VAL A 340 -29.19 10.96 11.83
N GLU A 341 -30.19 11.19 12.67
CA GLU A 341 -30.90 10.12 13.39
C GLU A 341 -31.56 9.13 12.41
N THR A 342 -32.24 9.64 11.39
CA THR A 342 -32.89 8.85 10.34
C THR A 342 -31.86 8.06 9.54
N SER A 343 -30.75 8.68 9.14
CA SER A 343 -29.67 8.00 8.43
C SER A 343 -29.06 6.89 9.29
N LEU A 344 -28.75 7.19 10.56
CA LEU A 344 -28.11 6.23 11.47
C LEU A 344 -28.99 4.98 11.69
N LYS A 345 -30.31 5.15 11.88
CA LYS A 345 -31.26 4.04 11.99
C LYS A 345 -31.29 3.17 10.72
N ARG A 346 -31.31 3.80 9.55
CA ARG A 346 -31.29 3.11 8.26
C ARG A 346 -29.99 2.34 8.05
N GLU A 347 -28.84 2.98 8.28
CA GLU A 347 -27.53 2.37 8.13
C GLU A 347 -27.35 1.16 9.06
N LEU A 348 -27.72 1.28 10.34
CA LEU A 348 -27.64 0.20 11.31
C LEU A 348 -28.50 -1.01 10.91
N SER A 349 -29.69 -0.77 10.34
CA SER A 349 -30.55 -1.83 9.80
C SER A 349 -29.90 -2.59 8.64
N ILE A 350 -29.27 -1.87 7.69
CA ILE A 350 -28.57 -2.49 6.56
C ILE A 350 -27.36 -3.30 7.06
N VAL A 351 -26.57 -2.74 7.98
CA VAL A 351 -25.42 -3.42 8.58
C VAL A 351 -25.83 -4.69 9.33
N ALA A 352 -26.97 -4.68 10.03
CA ALA A 352 -27.53 -5.85 10.70
C ALA A 352 -27.87 -6.97 9.70
N LYS A 353 -28.59 -6.64 8.62
CA LYS A 353 -28.98 -7.60 7.58
C LYS A 353 -27.78 -8.25 6.90
N LEU A 354 -26.74 -7.45 6.61
CA LEU A 354 -25.52 -7.90 5.94
C LEU A 354 -24.47 -8.48 6.90
N LYS A 355 -24.72 -8.44 8.21
CA LYS A 355 -23.84 -8.93 9.27
C LYS A 355 -22.45 -8.28 9.28
N TYR A 356 -22.37 -6.99 8.97
CA TYR A 356 -21.11 -6.24 8.96
C TYR A 356 -20.74 -5.59 10.29
N ALA A 357 -21.54 -5.78 11.35
CA ALA A 357 -21.27 -5.16 12.65
C ALA A 357 -19.84 -5.41 13.19
N PRO A 358 -19.29 -6.64 13.14
CA PRO A 358 -17.93 -6.89 13.65
C PRO A 358 -16.85 -6.10 12.89
N TYR A 359 -17.05 -5.90 11.58
CA TYR A 359 -16.15 -5.12 10.75
C TYR A 359 -16.08 -3.66 11.19
N PHE A 360 -17.24 -3.01 11.38
CA PHE A 360 -17.30 -1.64 11.87
C PHE A 360 -16.70 -1.49 13.28
N LEU A 361 -16.93 -2.47 14.17
CA LEU A 361 -16.35 -2.48 15.51
C LEU A 361 -14.83 -2.59 15.49
N THR A 362 -14.26 -3.44 14.65
CA THR A 362 -12.80 -3.55 14.52
C THR A 362 -12.17 -2.28 13.97
N VAL A 363 -12.80 -1.64 12.98
CA VAL A 363 -12.33 -0.34 12.47
C VAL A 363 -12.39 0.73 13.57
N ALA A 364 -13.49 0.80 14.32
CA ALA A 364 -13.65 1.73 15.42
C ALA A 364 -12.64 1.48 16.54
N ASP A 365 -12.32 0.22 16.83
CA ASP A 365 -11.32 -0.18 17.80
C ASP A 365 -9.89 0.23 17.40
N ILE A 366 -9.51 0.06 16.13
CA ILE A 366 -8.22 0.52 15.61
C ILE A 366 -8.11 2.05 15.73
N VAL A 367 -9.17 2.78 15.39
CA VAL A 367 -9.22 4.25 15.53
C VAL A 367 -9.17 4.67 17.01
N LYS A 368 -9.87 3.95 17.89
CA LYS A 368 -9.84 4.17 19.34
C LYS A 368 -8.43 3.95 19.89
N PHE A 369 -7.74 2.89 19.48
CA PHE A 369 -6.35 2.64 19.84
C PHE A 369 -5.45 3.81 19.43
N ALA A 370 -5.50 4.22 18.16
CA ALA A 370 -4.70 5.33 17.66
C ALA A 370 -4.91 6.61 18.49
N ARG A 371 -6.16 6.89 18.88
CA ARG A 371 -6.52 8.09 19.66
C ARG A 371 -6.31 7.93 21.18
N SER A 372 -5.99 6.73 21.68
CA SER A 372 -5.96 6.42 23.11
C SER A 372 -4.81 7.09 23.88
N GLY A 373 -3.69 7.35 23.21
CA GLY A 373 -2.46 7.78 23.86
C GLY A 373 -1.74 6.63 24.62
N PHE A 374 -1.99 5.38 24.22
CA PHE A 374 -1.29 4.21 24.75
C PHE A 374 -0.76 3.35 23.60
N ASP A 375 0.45 2.81 23.76
CA ASP A 375 1.02 1.85 22.82
C ASP A 375 0.37 0.48 23.01
N LYS A 376 0.79 -0.49 22.17
CA LYS A 376 0.29 -1.86 22.24
C LYS A 376 0.56 -2.53 23.59
N ASP A 377 1.55 -2.07 24.35
CA ASP A 377 2.02 -2.62 25.63
C ASP A 377 1.42 -1.89 26.85
N GLY A 378 0.57 -0.89 26.61
CA GLY A 378 -0.08 -0.10 27.66
C GLY A 378 0.78 1.04 28.20
N ASN A 379 1.93 1.33 27.57
CA ASN A 379 2.74 2.49 27.91
C ASN A 379 2.11 3.75 27.32
N ARG A 380 2.22 4.85 28.05
CA ARG A 380 1.70 6.14 27.60
C ARG A 380 2.53 6.68 26.44
N ILE A 381 1.85 7.00 25.35
CA ILE A 381 2.42 7.62 24.14
C ILE A 381 1.55 8.81 23.74
N ASP A 382 2.05 9.63 22.83
CA ASP A 382 1.22 10.65 22.22
C ASP A 382 0.14 9.98 21.34
N PRO A 383 -1.11 10.49 21.34
CA PRO A 383 -2.12 10.05 20.39
C PRO A 383 -1.64 10.15 18.94
N ILE A 384 -2.04 9.19 18.11
CA ILE A 384 -1.77 9.14 16.68
C ILE A 384 -2.93 9.80 15.94
N LEU A 385 -2.61 10.81 15.13
CA LEU A 385 -3.59 11.47 14.28
C LEU A 385 -4.03 10.53 13.14
N CYS A 386 -5.34 10.38 12.98
CA CYS A 386 -5.93 9.54 11.95
C CYS A 386 -7.20 10.13 11.34
N GLN A 387 -7.49 9.75 10.10
CA GLN A 387 -8.66 10.19 9.34
C GLN A 387 -9.16 9.10 8.38
N GLY A 388 -10.44 8.74 8.50
CA GLY A 388 -11.12 7.91 7.52
C GLY A 388 -11.46 8.66 6.24
N ARG A 389 -11.41 7.97 5.10
CA ARG A 389 -11.72 8.55 3.78
C ARG A 389 -12.44 7.56 2.86
N GLY A 390 -12.70 8.00 1.64
CA GLY A 390 -13.33 7.14 0.62
C GLY A 390 -14.81 6.98 0.90
N SER A 391 -15.36 5.80 0.57
CA SER A 391 -16.78 5.53 0.78
C SER A 391 -17.19 5.52 2.25
N ALA A 392 -16.26 5.30 3.20
CA ALA A 392 -16.54 5.38 4.62
C ALA A 392 -17.05 6.78 5.05
N ALA A 393 -16.67 7.84 4.35
CA ALA A 393 -17.18 9.19 4.59
C ALA A 393 -18.66 9.38 4.22
N ASN A 394 -19.28 8.40 3.53
CA ASN A 394 -20.73 8.36 3.30
C ASN A 394 -21.53 7.69 4.42
N SER A 395 -20.90 7.30 5.54
CA SER A 395 -21.57 6.63 6.65
C SER A 395 -21.66 7.50 7.90
N SER A 396 -22.88 7.67 8.39
CA SER A 396 -23.16 8.27 9.69
C SER A 396 -22.60 7.43 10.83
N ILE A 397 -22.60 6.09 10.71
CA ILE A 397 -21.96 5.18 11.67
C ILE A 397 -20.47 5.49 11.80
N CYS A 398 -19.75 5.59 10.67
CA CYS A 398 -18.32 5.92 10.67
C CYS A 398 -18.04 7.29 11.31
N TYR A 399 -18.89 8.28 11.07
CA TYR A 399 -18.74 9.61 11.67
C TYR A 399 -18.92 9.60 13.19
N VAL A 400 -20.00 8.99 13.69
CA VAL A 400 -20.29 8.97 15.14
C VAL A 400 -19.30 8.12 15.94
N LEU A 401 -18.75 7.06 15.34
CA LEU A 401 -17.66 6.27 15.93
C LEU A 401 -16.29 6.98 15.85
N GLY A 402 -16.22 8.12 15.17
CA GLY A 402 -14.99 8.90 15.03
C GLY A 402 -13.99 8.37 14.01
N VAL A 403 -14.42 7.47 13.13
CA VAL A 403 -13.62 7.01 11.99
C VAL A 403 -13.43 8.14 10.98
N THR A 404 -14.49 8.91 10.70
CA THR A 404 -14.48 10.04 9.76
C THR A 404 -14.77 11.35 10.47
N GLU A 405 -14.36 12.47 9.86
CA GLU A 405 -14.61 13.83 10.36
C GLU A 405 -15.56 14.63 9.44
N VAL A 406 -16.15 13.99 8.43
CA VAL A 406 -17.13 14.60 7.51
C VAL A 406 -18.52 14.49 8.13
N ASP A 407 -19.13 15.63 8.46
CA ASP A 407 -20.45 15.67 9.11
C ASP A 407 -21.59 15.33 8.13
N PRO A 408 -22.39 14.28 8.40
CA PRO A 408 -23.55 13.90 7.58
C PRO A 408 -24.70 14.93 7.62
N ALA A 409 -24.75 15.81 8.63
CA ALA A 409 -25.77 16.84 8.71
C ALA A 409 -25.65 17.84 7.54
N THR A 410 -24.42 18.25 7.21
CA THR A 410 -24.14 19.31 6.22
C THR A 410 -23.93 18.82 4.80
N ASN A 411 -23.69 17.52 4.60
CA ASN A 411 -23.42 16.94 3.28
C ASN A 411 -24.54 16.00 2.80
N GLU A 412 -24.65 15.83 1.48
CA GLU A 412 -25.52 14.82 0.87
C GLU A 412 -24.73 13.53 0.67
N LEU A 413 -24.85 12.61 1.62
CA LEU A 413 -24.12 11.35 1.60
C LEU A 413 -24.99 10.23 1.02
N LEU A 414 -24.40 9.42 0.14
CA LEU A 414 -25.05 8.24 -0.44
C LEU A 414 -24.49 6.97 0.20
N PHE A 415 -25.13 6.49 1.27
CA PHE A 415 -24.70 5.27 1.98
C PHE A 415 -24.64 4.03 1.08
N ASP A 416 -25.57 3.90 0.12
CA ASP A 416 -25.63 2.78 -0.84
C ASP A 416 -24.35 2.61 -1.68
N ARG A 417 -23.59 3.72 -1.84
CA ARG A 417 -22.26 3.71 -2.46
C ARG A 417 -21.23 2.96 -1.61
N PHE A 418 -21.38 3.01 -0.30
CA PHE A 418 -20.52 2.33 0.65
C PHE A 418 -20.98 0.90 0.91
N VAL A 419 -22.23 0.71 1.33
CA VAL A 419 -22.82 -0.61 1.62
C VAL A 419 -24.19 -0.69 0.95
N SER A 420 -24.46 -1.76 0.20
CA SER A 420 -25.74 -1.97 -0.50
C SER A 420 -26.26 -3.39 -0.29
N GLU A 421 -27.56 -3.55 -0.06
CA GLU A 421 -28.20 -4.86 0.16
C GLU A 421 -28.23 -5.72 -1.12
N GLU A 422 -28.31 -5.09 -2.30
CA GLU A 422 -28.31 -5.80 -3.59
C GLU A 422 -26.89 -6.27 -3.99
N ARG A 423 -25.88 -5.73 -3.31
CA ARG A 423 -24.48 -5.91 -3.63
C ARG A 423 -23.86 -6.83 -2.59
N ASN A 424 -23.67 -8.09 -2.95
CA ASN A 424 -22.92 -9.03 -2.13
C ASN A 424 -21.40 -8.78 -2.22
N GLU A 425 -20.96 -7.52 -2.14
CA GLU A 425 -19.54 -7.14 -2.17
C GLU A 425 -19.10 -6.57 -0.82
N PRO A 426 -17.89 -6.91 -0.37
CA PRO A 426 -17.34 -6.45 0.89
C PRO A 426 -17.16 -4.91 0.93
N PRO A 427 -17.60 -4.20 1.98
CA PRO A 427 -17.21 -2.80 2.19
C PRO A 427 -15.70 -2.64 2.40
N ASP A 428 -15.16 -1.51 1.95
CA ASP A 428 -13.75 -1.13 2.07
C ASP A 428 -13.65 0.18 2.87
N ILE A 429 -13.08 0.13 4.07
CA ILE A 429 -12.82 1.28 4.93
C ILE A 429 -11.33 1.60 4.91
N ASP A 430 -11.02 2.75 4.31
CA ASP A 430 -9.69 3.34 4.27
C ASP A 430 -9.48 4.28 5.47
N ILE A 431 -8.46 4.02 6.28
CA ILE A 431 -8.02 4.93 7.35
C ILE A 431 -6.57 5.37 7.10
N ASP A 432 -6.37 6.67 7.04
CA ASP A 432 -5.05 7.28 7.02
C ASP A 432 -4.58 7.54 8.45
N PHE A 433 -3.34 7.14 8.74
CA PHE A 433 -2.60 7.44 9.96
C PHE A 433 -1.37 8.26 9.63
N GLU A 434 -0.74 8.83 10.65
CA GLU A 434 0.61 9.39 10.54
C GLU A 434 1.57 8.39 9.88
N HIS A 435 2.22 8.79 8.79
CA HIS A 435 3.10 7.91 8.02
C HIS A 435 4.23 7.30 8.87
N GLU A 436 4.82 8.11 9.75
CA GLU A 436 5.94 7.74 10.62
C GLU A 436 5.52 6.80 11.76
N ARG A 437 4.24 6.85 12.19
CA ARG A 437 3.72 6.11 13.36
C ARG A 437 2.72 5.01 13.02
N ARG A 438 2.42 4.81 11.73
CA ARG A 438 1.52 3.75 11.27
C ARG A 438 1.96 2.35 11.71
N GLU A 439 3.26 2.14 11.97
CA GLU A 439 3.77 0.86 12.44
C GLU A 439 3.21 0.48 13.81
N GLU A 440 3.00 1.44 14.70
CA GLU A 440 2.42 1.21 16.02
C GLU A 440 1.01 0.59 15.90
N VAL A 441 0.23 1.09 14.93
CA VAL A 441 -1.12 0.59 14.63
C VAL A 441 -1.08 -0.82 14.04
N ILE A 442 -0.14 -1.08 13.11
CA ILE A 442 0.06 -2.42 12.54
C ILE A 442 0.42 -3.44 13.63
N GLN A 443 1.34 -3.08 14.52
CA GLN A 443 1.79 -3.94 15.61
C GLN A 443 0.69 -4.16 16.65
N TYR A 444 -0.19 -3.17 16.87
CA TYR A 444 -1.40 -3.35 17.68
C TYR A 444 -2.33 -4.42 17.09
N ILE A 445 -2.59 -4.38 15.78
CA ILE A 445 -3.43 -5.38 15.10
C ILE A 445 -2.83 -6.77 15.27
N TYR A 446 -1.53 -6.94 15.03
CA TYR A 446 -0.87 -8.23 15.22
C TYR A 446 -0.87 -8.70 16.67
N LYS A 447 -0.71 -7.79 17.64
CA LYS A 447 -0.79 -8.15 19.06
C LYS A 447 -2.19 -8.58 19.48
N LYS A 448 -3.22 -7.91 18.98
CA LYS A 448 -4.62 -8.15 19.35
C LYS A 448 -5.16 -9.43 18.71
N TYR A 449 -4.95 -9.60 17.40
CA TYR A 449 -5.55 -10.70 16.64
C TYR A 449 -4.59 -11.88 16.41
N GLY A 450 -3.28 -11.67 16.53
CA GLY A 450 -2.27 -12.68 16.23
C GLY A 450 -1.81 -12.66 14.77
N ARG A 451 -0.52 -12.97 14.54
CA ARG A 451 0.06 -13.11 13.18
C ARG A 451 -0.48 -14.30 12.40
N ASP A 452 -1.15 -15.23 13.08
CA ASP A 452 -1.81 -16.39 12.52
C ASP A 452 -3.26 -16.13 12.10
N ARG A 453 -3.83 -14.97 12.44
CA ARG A 453 -5.20 -14.55 12.05
C ARG A 453 -5.26 -13.19 11.33
N ALA A 454 -4.16 -12.44 11.32
CA ALA A 454 -4.04 -11.20 10.58
C ALA A 454 -2.86 -11.25 9.60
N GLY A 455 -3.02 -10.65 8.43
CA GLY A 455 -1.97 -10.58 7.41
C GLY A 455 -2.21 -9.46 6.40
N LEU A 456 -1.12 -8.94 5.83
CA LEU A 456 -1.19 -7.97 4.74
C LEU A 456 -1.53 -8.67 3.43
N SER A 457 -2.40 -8.08 2.63
CA SER A 457 -2.63 -8.49 1.24
C SER A 457 -1.37 -8.34 0.38
N ALA A 458 -1.26 -9.15 -0.67
CA ALA A 458 -0.21 -9.01 -1.66
C ALA A 458 -0.51 -7.90 -2.67
N VAL A 459 0.56 -7.43 -3.31
CA VAL A 459 0.50 -6.70 -4.57
C VAL A 459 1.21 -7.55 -5.62
N VAL A 460 0.47 -7.96 -6.65
CA VAL A 460 1.06 -8.68 -7.79
C VAL A 460 1.82 -7.67 -8.65
N ILE A 461 3.15 -7.70 -8.60
CA ILE A 461 3.98 -6.83 -9.42
C ILE A 461 4.13 -7.43 -10.80
N CYS A 462 3.50 -6.80 -11.80
CA CYS A 462 3.56 -7.25 -13.18
C CYS A 462 4.65 -6.54 -14.00
N TYR A 463 5.11 -7.21 -15.06
CA TYR A 463 5.93 -6.59 -16.10
C TYR A 463 5.14 -5.47 -16.80
N ARG A 464 5.59 -4.23 -16.64
CA ARG A 464 5.13 -3.06 -17.41
C ARG A 464 5.96 -2.89 -18.68
N GLY A 465 5.51 -2.08 -19.64
CA GLY A 465 6.15 -1.93 -20.96
C GLY A 465 7.68 -1.78 -20.90
N ARG A 466 8.19 -0.82 -20.11
CA ARG A 466 9.65 -0.59 -19.96
C ARG A 466 10.40 -1.76 -19.32
N SER A 467 9.84 -2.35 -18.26
CA SER A 467 10.47 -3.51 -17.62
C SER A 467 10.43 -4.76 -18.51
N ALA A 468 9.34 -4.96 -19.26
CA ALA A 468 9.19 -6.09 -20.17
C ALA A 468 10.22 -6.00 -21.30
N ILE A 469 10.29 -4.87 -22.01
CA ILE A 469 11.26 -4.71 -23.11
C ILE A 469 12.69 -4.83 -22.62
N ARG A 470 13.01 -4.33 -21.43
CA ARG A 470 14.36 -4.40 -20.87
C ARG A 470 14.79 -5.84 -20.61
N GLU A 471 13.94 -6.64 -19.96
CA GLU A 471 14.28 -8.02 -19.64
C GLU A 471 14.31 -8.91 -20.89
N VAL A 472 13.36 -8.75 -21.81
CA VAL A 472 13.36 -9.49 -23.08
C VAL A 472 14.57 -9.09 -23.94
N ALA A 473 14.92 -7.81 -24.01
CA ALA A 473 16.07 -7.38 -24.81
C ALA A 473 17.40 -7.96 -24.31
N LYS A 474 17.55 -8.17 -23.00
CA LYS A 474 18.71 -8.87 -22.42
C LYS A 474 18.79 -10.33 -22.88
N THR A 475 17.66 -11.05 -22.91
CA THR A 475 17.66 -12.46 -23.36
C THR A 475 17.95 -12.59 -24.85
N PHE A 476 17.63 -11.57 -25.64
CA PHE A 476 17.99 -11.46 -27.06
C PHE A 476 19.46 -11.03 -27.29
N GLY A 477 20.22 -10.73 -26.23
CA GLY A 477 21.63 -10.36 -26.30
C GLY A 477 21.91 -8.92 -26.72
N PHE A 478 20.94 -8.00 -26.60
CA PHE A 478 21.18 -6.59 -26.90
C PHE A 478 22.09 -5.92 -25.86
N SER A 479 22.94 -4.98 -26.31
CA SER A 479 23.77 -4.13 -25.45
C SER A 479 22.93 -3.18 -24.58
N GLU A 480 23.44 -2.76 -23.41
CA GLU A 480 22.75 -1.83 -22.50
C GLU A 480 22.35 -0.50 -23.17
N ASP A 481 23.13 0.01 -24.13
CA ASP A 481 22.80 1.24 -24.87
C ASP A 481 21.55 1.06 -25.75
N ARG A 482 21.49 -0.02 -26.52
CA ARG A 482 20.29 -0.40 -27.31
C ARG A 482 19.08 -0.64 -26.42
N ILE A 483 19.26 -1.30 -25.27
CA ILE A 483 18.20 -1.50 -24.27
C ILE A 483 17.70 -0.13 -23.75
N GLY A 484 18.63 0.78 -23.46
CA GLY A 484 18.33 2.15 -23.04
C GLY A 484 17.50 2.90 -24.07
N ALA A 485 17.87 2.82 -25.36
CA ALA A 485 17.13 3.43 -26.46
C ALA A 485 15.70 2.83 -26.59
N LEU A 486 15.58 1.49 -26.58
CA LEU A 486 14.29 0.79 -26.64
C LEU A 486 13.36 1.17 -25.47
N SER A 487 13.91 1.28 -24.26
CA SER A 487 13.15 1.66 -23.07
C SER A 487 12.68 3.12 -23.12
N LYS A 488 13.47 4.03 -23.70
CA LYS A 488 13.13 5.45 -23.89
C LYS A 488 12.08 5.67 -24.97
N ALA A 489 12.04 4.81 -26.00
CA ALA A 489 11.02 4.83 -27.05
C ALA A 489 9.59 4.65 -26.50
N LEU A 490 9.44 4.02 -25.33
CA LEU A 490 8.15 3.76 -24.71
C LEU A 490 7.64 4.98 -23.92
N HIS A 491 6.48 5.48 -24.35
CA HIS A 491 5.65 6.38 -23.55
C HIS A 491 5.11 5.67 -22.30
N HIS A 492 4.75 6.44 -21.27
CA HIS A 492 4.40 5.88 -19.96
C HIS A 492 3.16 4.96 -19.97
N TRP A 493 2.28 5.12 -20.97
CA TRP A 493 1.03 4.38 -21.12
C TRP A 493 1.06 3.28 -22.20
N SER A 494 2.16 3.16 -22.95
CA SER A 494 2.19 2.23 -24.08
C SER A 494 2.35 0.78 -23.60
N ALA A 495 1.43 -0.10 -24.02
CA ALA A 495 1.53 -1.55 -23.81
C ALA A 495 2.70 -2.18 -24.62
N GLY A 496 3.27 -1.44 -25.58
CA GLY A 496 4.44 -1.85 -26.34
C GLY A 496 4.95 -0.73 -27.26
N VAL A 497 6.08 -0.97 -27.92
CA VAL A 497 6.72 0.01 -28.81
C VAL A 497 6.00 0.04 -30.16
N SER A 498 5.64 1.21 -30.69
CA SER A 498 5.09 1.33 -32.04
C SER A 498 6.19 1.32 -33.11
N ALA A 499 5.85 0.97 -34.35
CA ALA A 499 6.81 1.05 -35.46
C ALA A 499 7.30 2.50 -35.69
N ARG A 500 6.47 3.49 -35.37
CA ARG A 500 6.83 4.90 -35.43
C ARG A 500 7.88 5.24 -34.37
N ASP A 501 7.67 4.82 -33.13
CA ASP A 501 8.57 5.11 -32.00
C ASP A 501 9.97 4.50 -32.24
N LEU A 502 10.01 3.30 -32.83
CA LEU A 502 11.27 2.64 -33.22
C LEU A 502 12.02 3.45 -34.27
N LYS A 503 11.34 3.90 -35.34
CA LYS A 503 11.95 4.74 -36.39
C LYS A 503 12.46 6.07 -35.83
N GLU A 504 11.69 6.71 -34.93
CA GLU A 504 12.08 7.98 -34.30
C GLU A 504 13.34 7.84 -33.43
N GLN A 505 13.62 6.65 -32.89
CA GLN A 505 14.87 6.33 -32.19
C GLN A 505 15.99 5.82 -33.10
N GLY A 506 15.81 5.87 -34.43
CA GLY A 506 16.79 5.40 -35.41
C GLY A 506 16.94 3.88 -35.46
N LEU A 507 15.96 3.12 -34.96
CA LEU A 507 15.98 1.66 -35.00
C LEU A 507 15.31 1.15 -36.28
N ASP A 508 15.95 0.16 -36.91
CA ASP A 508 15.42 -0.46 -38.12
C ASP A 508 14.25 -1.39 -37.79
N VAL A 509 13.04 -0.97 -38.16
CA VAL A 509 11.80 -1.75 -37.98
C VAL A 509 11.71 -2.99 -38.88
N SER A 510 12.57 -3.09 -39.89
CA SER A 510 12.64 -4.26 -40.76
C SER A 510 13.49 -5.40 -40.17
N ASP A 511 14.28 -5.13 -39.11
CA ASP A 511 15.07 -6.13 -38.39
C ASP A 511 14.15 -7.20 -37.75
N PRO A 512 14.18 -8.46 -38.23
CA PRO A 512 13.34 -9.52 -37.69
C PRO A 512 13.67 -9.85 -36.23
N HIS A 513 14.92 -9.69 -35.80
CA HIS A 513 15.37 -9.95 -34.43
C HIS A 513 14.77 -8.92 -33.46
N LEU A 514 14.79 -7.64 -33.86
CA LEU A 514 14.14 -6.57 -33.12
C LEU A 514 12.61 -6.76 -33.07
N ALA A 515 11.98 -7.09 -34.21
CA ALA A 515 10.55 -7.33 -34.27
C ALA A 515 10.11 -8.49 -33.36
N ALA A 516 10.88 -9.59 -33.33
CA ALA A 516 10.67 -10.71 -32.43
C ALA A 516 10.81 -10.29 -30.96
N CYS A 517 11.84 -9.52 -30.61
CA CYS A 517 12.03 -8.99 -29.26
C CYS A 517 10.84 -8.14 -28.80
N VAL A 518 10.39 -7.19 -29.63
CA VAL A 518 9.24 -6.33 -29.32
C VAL A 518 7.95 -7.15 -29.19
N LYS A 519 7.73 -8.15 -30.05
CA LYS A 519 6.57 -9.06 -29.94
C LYS A 519 6.58 -9.81 -28.61
N ARG A 520 7.71 -10.40 -28.22
CA ARG A 520 7.83 -11.12 -26.95
C ARG A 520 7.68 -10.19 -25.74
N ALA A 521 8.17 -8.95 -25.83
CA ALA A 521 7.98 -7.95 -24.78
C ALA A 521 6.50 -7.55 -24.60
N ARG A 522 5.72 -7.48 -25.68
CA ARG A 522 4.27 -7.28 -25.61
C ARG A 522 3.55 -8.47 -24.98
N GLU A 523 3.94 -9.69 -25.32
CA GLU A 523 3.37 -10.90 -24.72
C GLU A 523 3.71 -11.04 -23.23
N LEU A 524 4.90 -10.57 -22.81
CA LEU A 524 5.30 -10.54 -21.40
C LEU A 524 4.60 -9.42 -20.61
N HIS A 525 4.03 -8.40 -21.28
CA HIS A 525 3.34 -7.31 -20.59
C HIS A 525 2.17 -7.85 -19.78
N GLY A 526 2.09 -7.46 -18.50
CA GLY A 526 1.05 -7.92 -17.59
C GLY A 526 1.36 -9.25 -16.89
N PHE A 527 2.40 -10.00 -17.30
CA PHE A 527 2.81 -11.21 -16.58
C PHE A 527 3.26 -10.85 -15.16
N PRO A 528 2.90 -11.67 -14.15
CA PRO A 528 3.33 -11.43 -12.79
C PRO A 528 4.83 -11.77 -12.66
N ARG A 529 5.56 -10.89 -11.99
CA ARG A 529 7.01 -11.00 -11.79
C ARG A 529 7.35 -11.53 -10.39
N HIS A 530 6.68 -11.01 -9.38
CA HIS A 530 6.80 -11.42 -7.98
C HIS A 530 5.62 -10.83 -7.18
N LEU A 531 5.43 -11.36 -5.96
CA LEU A 531 4.51 -10.79 -4.99
C LEU A 531 5.26 -9.76 -4.13
N SER A 532 4.68 -8.57 -4.01
CA SER A 532 5.06 -7.57 -3.01
C SER A 532 3.99 -7.49 -1.92
N GLN A 533 4.26 -6.73 -0.87
CA GLN A 533 3.29 -6.50 0.21
C GLN A 533 2.48 -5.24 -0.08
N HIS A 534 1.17 -5.25 0.22
CA HIS A 534 0.37 -4.04 0.22
C HIS A 534 0.86 -3.09 1.32
N VAL A 535 0.69 -1.79 1.08
CA VAL A 535 1.21 -0.74 1.99
C VAL A 535 0.45 -0.70 3.32
N GLY A 536 -0.76 -1.27 3.38
CA GLY A 536 -1.58 -1.27 4.59
C GLY A 536 -2.85 -2.11 4.57
N GLY A 537 -3.05 -2.97 3.57
CA GLY A 537 -4.34 -3.64 3.37
C GLY A 537 -4.38 -4.94 4.15
N PHE A 538 -5.06 -4.94 5.30
CA PHE A 538 -5.14 -6.06 6.22
C PHE A 538 -6.34 -6.94 5.93
N VAL A 539 -6.11 -8.24 5.99
CA VAL A 539 -7.16 -9.25 6.15
C VAL A 539 -7.08 -9.77 7.58
N ILE A 540 -8.21 -9.82 8.27
CA ILE A 540 -8.33 -10.33 9.63
C ILE A 540 -9.45 -11.38 9.64
N THR A 541 -9.17 -12.56 10.18
CA THR A 541 -10.12 -13.68 10.19
C THR A 541 -10.47 -14.12 11.60
N ARG A 542 -11.70 -14.66 11.78
CA ARG A 542 -12.09 -15.37 13.01
C ARG A 542 -11.29 -16.66 13.19
N GLU A 543 -11.24 -17.48 12.14
CA GLU A 543 -10.39 -18.67 12.10
C GLU A 543 -8.91 -18.32 11.85
N LYS A 544 -8.03 -19.32 11.94
CA LYS A 544 -6.62 -19.13 11.58
C LYS A 544 -6.52 -18.76 10.10
N LEU A 545 -5.87 -17.65 9.79
CA LEU A 545 -5.73 -17.13 8.43
C LEU A 545 -5.01 -18.13 7.52
N HIS A 546 -4.08 -18.91 8.06
CA HIS A 546 -3.40 -19.98 7.31
C HIS A 546 -4.30 -21.17 6.98
N ASP A 547 -5.56 -21.22 7.44
CA ASP A 547 -6.56 -22.18 6.98
C ASP A 547 -7.29 -21.69 5.73
N VAL A 548 -7.20 -20.40 5.42
CA VAL A 548 -7.86 -19.75 4.27
C VAL A 548 -6.86 -19.50 3.14
N VAL A 549 -5.66 -19.03 3.48
CA VAL A 549 -4.65 -18.65 2.49
C VAL A 549 -3.24 -18.85 3.06
N PRO A 550 -2.26 -19.30 2.26
CA PRO A 550 -0.89 -19.42 2.72
C PRO A 550 -0.30 -18.08 3.20
N ILE A 551 0.37 -18.11 4.35
CA ILE A 551 1.02 -16.96 4.94
C ILE A 551 2.53 -17.00 4.67
N GLN A 552 3.12 -15.84 4.37
CA GLN A 552 4.55 -15.68 4.13
C GLN A 552 5.13 -14.58 5.03
N ASN A 553 6.44 -14.61 5.26
CA ASN A 553 7.15 -13.50 5.88
C ASN A 553 7.16 -12.28 4.96
N ALA A 554 6.83 -11.11 5.50
CA ALA A 554 7.02 -9.85 4.79
C ALA A 554 8.50 -9.43 4.79
N ALA A 555 8.83 -8.33 4.08
CA ALA A 555 10.22 -7.85 4.03
C ALA A 555 10.64 -7.17 5.34
N MET A 556 9.67 -6.65 6.08
CA MET A 556 9.88 -6.10 7.42
C MET A 556 9.67 -7.21 8.44
N GLU A 557 10.52 -7.24 9.46
CA GLU A 557 10.41 -8.18 10.57
C GLU A 557 9.04 -8.08 11.25
N GLU A 558 8.60 -9.18 11.84
CA GLU A 558 7.32 -9.28 12.56
C GLU A 558 6.06 -8.95 11.75
N ARG A 559 6.14 -9.03 10.41
CA ARG A 559 4.99 -8.87 9.53
C ARG A 559 4.75 -10.10 8.67
N THR A 560 3.48 -10.36 8.40
CA THR A 560 3.00 -11.46 7.54
C THR A 560 2.26 -10.92 6.34
N VAL A 561 2.42 -11.58 5.20
CA VAL A 561 1.74 -11.27 3.95
C VAL A 561 1.06 -12.52 3.40
N ILE A 562 -0.14 -12.37 2.88
CA ILE A 562 -0.86 -13.41 2.15
C ILE A 562 -0.61 -13.24 0.65
N GLU A 563 -0.81 -14.29 -0.13
CA GLU A 563 -0.45 -14.29 -1.56
C GLU A 563 -1.51 -13.73 -2.51
N TRP A 564 -2.64 -13.27 -1.98
CA TRP A 564 -3.78 -12.72 -2.74
C TRP A 564 -3.82 -11.18 -2.68
N ASN A 565 -4.17 -10.56 -3.82
CA ASN A 565 -4.31 -9.11 -3.92
C ASN A 565 -5.75 -8.64 -3.65
N LYS A 566 -5.99 -7.32 -3.73
CA LYS A 566 -7.33 -6.73 -3.55
C LYS A 566 -8.40 -7.41 -4.40
N ASP A 567 -8.15 -7.63 -5.69
CA ASP A 567 -9.15 -8.19 -6.61
C ASP A 567 -9.47 -9.65 -6.25
N ASP A 568 -8.45 -10.40 -5.82
CA ASP A 568 -8.62 -11.78 -5.36
C ASP A 568 -9.47 -11.85 -4.08
N LEU A 569 -9.24 -10.94 -3.13
CA LEU A 569 -10.02 -10.84 -1.90
C LEU A 569 -11.49 -10.47 -2.18
N GLU A 570 -11.71 -9.51 -3.07
CA GLU A 570 -13.05 -9.09 -3.49
C GLU A 570 -13.81 -10.24 -4.15
N ALA A 571 -13.16 -11.00 -5.04
CA ALA A 571 -13.76 -12.15 -5.71
C ALA A 571 -14.16 -13.28 -4.74
N LEU A 572 -13.50 -13.39 -3.59
CA LEU A 572 -13.81 -14.36 -2.53
C LEU A 572 -14.71 -13.78 -1.42
N GLY A 573 -15.09 -12.49 -1.49
CA GLY A 573 -15.90 -11.85 -0.45
C GLY A 573 -15.16 -11.63 0.88
N LEU A 574 -13.82 -11.59 0.86
CA LEU A 574 -12.98 -11.34 2.04
C LEU A 574 -12.93 -9.84 2.33
N LEU A 575 -13.32 -9.44 3.56
CA LEU A 575 -13.23 -8.04 3.99
C LEU A 575 -11.77 -7.66 4.23
N LYS A 576 -11.45 -6.39 3.96
CA LYS A 576 -10.14 -5.81 4.26
C LYS A 576 -10.27 -4.48 4.97
N VAL A 577 -9.26 -4.15 5.77
CA VAL A 577 -9.10 -2.84 6.41
C VAL A 577 -7.81 -2.23 5.91
N ASP A 578 -7.86 -1.03 5.35
CA ASP A 578 -6.68 -0.35 4.83
C ASP A 578 -6.11 0.61 5.90
N VAL A 579 -4.97 0.22 6.49
CA VAL A 579 -4.16 0.96 7.47
C VAL A 579 -3.06 1.73 6.73
N LEU A 580 -3.37 2.93 6.27
CA LEU A 580 -2.53 3.69 5.36
C LEU A 580 -1.71 4.76 6.09
N GLY A 581 -0.58 5.14 5.51
CA GLY A 581 0.28 6.21 6.05
C GLY A 581 0.24 7.44 5.17
N LEU A 582 -0.18 8.58 5.74
CA LEU A 582 -0.25 9.86 5.04
C LEU A 582 0.75 10.85 5.64
N GLY A 583 1.72 11.29 4.84
CA GLY A 583 2.77 12.22 5.30
C GLY A 583 2.23 13.56 5.80
N MET A 584 1.12 14.04 5.22
CA MET A 584 0.47 15.27 5.69
C MET A 584 -0.06 15.15 7.11
N LEU A 585 -0.55 13.98 7.55
CA LEU A 585 -0.96 13.81 8.95
C LEU A 585 0.24 13.92 9.90
N SER A 586 1.39 13.35 9.53
CA SER A 586 2.64 13.53 10.30
C SER A 586 3.08 15.00 10.33
N CYS A 587 2.98 15.71 9.21
CA CYS A 587 3.24 17.15 9.14
C CYS A 587 2.31 17.94 10.10
N LEU A 588 1.00 17.68 10.04
CA LEU A 588 0.01 18.35 10.91
C LEU A 588 0.25 18.03 12.39
N LYS A 589 0.58 16.79 12.76
CA LYS A 589 0.92 16.44 14.15
C LYS A 589 2.14 17.22 14.63
N LYS A 590 3.23 17.24 13.85
CA LYS A 590 4.44 18.00 14.19
C LYS A 590 4.16 19.50 14.31
N ALA A 591 3.32 20.04 13.42
CA ALA A 591 2.88 21.43 13.49
C ALA A 591 2.09 21.71 14.78
N LEU A 592 1.14 20.85 15.14
CA LEU A 592 0.35 20.99 16.37
C LEU A 592 1.24 20.92 17.63
N ASP A 593 2.24 20.04 17.65
CA ASP A 593 3.20 19.95 18.77
C ASP A 593 4.05 21.22 18.90
N MET A 594 4.46 21.80 17.77
CA MET A 594 5.16 23.08 17.75
C MET A 594 4.24 24.23 18.19
N MET A 595 2.98 24.23 17.75
CA MET A 595 1.98 25.22 18.18
C MET A 595 1.77 25.19 19.69
N GLU A 596 1.62 24.02 20.30
CA GLU A 596 1.47 23.89 21.76
C GLU A 596 2.69 24.41 22.53
N ARG A 597 3.90 24.23 21.99
CA ARG A 597 5.15 24.65 22.64
C ARG A 597 5.45 26.14 22.43
N CYS A 598 5.28 26.65 21.22
CA CYS A 598 5.74 27.97 20.81
C CYS A 598 4.63 29.03 20.85
N TYR A 599 3.36 28.62 20.78
CA TYR A 599 2.21 29.53 20.71
C TYR A 599 1.08 29.11 21.67
N PRO A 600 1.31 28.84 22.97
CA PRO A 600 0.32 28.24 23.87
C PRO A 600 -1.05 28.96 23.90
N GLU A 601 -1.07 30.25 23.62
CA GLU A 601 -2.27 31.08 23.48
C GLU A 601 -3.18 30.71 22.30
N TRP A 602 -2.70 29.94 21.32
CA TRP A 602 -3.42 29.61 20.08
C TRP A 602 -4.79 28.94 20.30
N ARG A 603 -4.98 28.25 21.43
CA ARG A 603 -6.24 27.59 21.84
C ARG A 603 -7.25 28.51 22.53
N SER A 604 -6.80 29.66 23.02
CA SER A 604 -7.56 30.52 23.95
C SER A 604 -8.29 31.64 23.24
N GLU A 605 -8.05 31.81 21.94
CA GLU A 605 -8.58 32.93 21.19
C GLU A 605 -9.90 32.54 20.52
N PRO A 606 -10.98 33.30 20.76
CA PRO A 606 -12.20 33.14 20.00
C PRO A 606 -11.93 33.46 18.53
N SER A 607 -12.56 32.72 17.61
CA SER A 607 -12.73 33.16 16.23
C SER A 607 -13.21 34.62 16.25
N PRO A 608 -12.44 35.60 15.74
CA PRO A 608 -12.84 37.00 15.85
C PRO A 608 -14.17 37.20 15.12
N PRO A 609 -15.09 38.04 15.63
CA PRO A 609 -16.29 38.40 14.89
C PRO A 609 -15.86 39.06 13.56
N LEU A 610 -16.51 38.63 12.48
CA LEU A 610 -16.37 39.18 11.14
C LEU A 610 -16.44 40.72 11.21
N ARG A 611 -15.33 41.42 10.97
CA ARG A 611 -15.39 42.87 10.77
C ARG A 611 -16.00 43.13 9.39
N GLY A 612 -17.28 43.49 9.40
CA GLY A 612 -17.90 44.26 8.31
C GLY A 612 -19.25 43.75 7.84
N VAL A 613 -20.32 44.03 8.58
CA VAL A 613 -21.65 44.26 7.97
C VAL A 613 -22.42 45.44 8.60
N ASP A 614 -22.09 45.88 9.83
CA ASP A 614 -22.86 46.94 10.52
C ASP A 614 -22.32 48.39 10.39
N ALA A 615 -21.66 48.72 9.27
CA ALA A 615 -21.21 50.10 9.00
C ALA A 615 -22.16 50.88 8.05
N LEU A 616 -23.31 50.33 7.68
CA LEU A 616 -24.24 50.96 6.72
C LEU A 616 -25.67 51.24 7.26
N HIS A 617 -25.96 50.97 8.53
CA HIS A 617 -27.33 51.15 9.09
C HIS A 617 -27.45 52.11 10.29
N ARG A 618 -26.46 52.96 10.56
CA ARG A 618 -26.62 54.08 11.54
C ARG A 618 -26.07 55.40 11.01
N ARG A 619 -26.73 55.94 10.00
CA ARG A 619 -26.75 57.39 9.72
C ARG A 619 -28.13 57.76 9.20
N GLN A 620 -29.12 57.81 10.09
CA GLN A 620 -30.37 58.59 9.98
C GLN A 620 -31.21 58.37 11.24
N GLY A 621 -31.78 59.45 11.79
CA GLY A 621 -32.64 59.45 12.99
C GLY A 621 -31.94 60.03 14.22
N GLU A 622 -31.95 61.36 14.40
CA GLU A 622 -32.73 62.07 15.44
C GLU A 622 -32.08 61.95 16.84
N GLY A 623 -31.70 63.02 17.55
CA GLY A 623 -32.37 64.30 17.73
C GLY A 623 -33.15 64.28 19.05
N GLY A 624 -32.55 64.65 20.18
CA GLY A 624 -33.31 64.74 21.44
C GLY A 624 -32.48 64.83 22.72
N ARG A 625 -32.53 66.01 23.34
CA ARG A 625 -31.95 66.42 24.64
C ARG A 625 -32.34 65.50 25.82
N ALA A 626 -31.46 65.33 26.81
CA ALA A 626 -31.58 66.02 28.12
C ALA A 626 -30.53 65.60 29.16
N ASN A 627 -30.08 66.64 29.84
CA ASN A 627 -29.22 66.83 31.00
C ASN A 627 -29.51 65.93 32.23
N THR A 628 -28.46 65.42 32.89
CA THR A 628 -28.29 65.52 34.36
C THR A 628 -26.84 65.24 34.78
N GLN A 629 -26.27 66.23 35.48
CA GLN A 629 -25.00 66.14 36.21
C GLN A 629 -25.22 65.45 37.56
N ALA A 630 -24.26 64.63 38.01
CA ALA A 630 -23.93 64.48 39.42
C ALA A 630 -22.48 63.96 39.56
N ALA A 631 -21.77 64.55 40.51
CA ALA A 631 -20.33 64.42 40.73
C ALA A 631 -19.97 63.35 41.77
N GLY A 632 -18.73 62.85 41.67
CA GLY A 632 -17.89 62.49 42.81
C GLY A 632 -17.95 61.04 43.31
N VAL A 633 -16.81 60.35 43.25
CA VAL A 633 -16.02 59.81 44.38
C VAL A 633 -15.13 58.66 43.87
N LEU A 634 -13.83 58.81 44.11
CA LEU A 634 -12.79 57.80 43.90
C LEU A 634 -12.99 56.66 44.90
N ASP A 635 -13.18 55.44 44.42
CA ASP A 635 -12.95 54.25 45.24
C ASP A 635 -12.25 53.15 44.42
N ARG A 636 -11.19 52.56 45.00
CA ARG A 636 -10.39 51.52 44.36
C ARG A 636 -11.16 50.19 44.41
N PRO A 637 -11.22 49.40 43.34
CA PRO A 637 -11.81 48.06 43.41
C PRO A 637 -10.93 47.13 44.26
N PRO A 638 -11.51 46.25 45.10
CA PRO A 638 -10.77 45.26 45.86
C PRO A 638 -10.16 44.19 44.92
N PRO A 639 -9.08 43.51 45.34
CA PRO A 639 -8.45 42.50 44.50
C PRO A 639 -9.42 41.35 44.20
N PRO A 640 -9.39 40.78 42.98
CA PRO A 640 -10.25 39.65 42.64
C PRO A 640 -9.89 38.44 43.49
N ASN A 641 -10.91 37.80 44.07
CA ASN A 641 -10.79 36.51 44.74
C ASN A 641 -10.09 35.48 43.83
N PRO A 642 -9.21 34.62 44.37
CA PRO A 642 -8.62 33.54 43.59
C PRO A 642 -9.71 32.58 43.13
N LEU A 643 -9.85 32.44 41.80
CA LEU A 643 -10.73 31.44 41.18
C LEU A 643 -10.34 30.04 41.70
N PRO A 644 -11.31 29.15 41.97
CA PRO A 644 -11.01 27.79 42.38
C PRO A 644 -10.23 27.11 41.26
N ALA A 645 -9.17 26.38 41.63
CA ALA A 645 -8.37 25.59 40.72
C ALA A 645 -9.28 24.63 39.94
N ARG A 646 -9.62 24.98 38.70
CA ARG A 646 -10.19 24.03 37.75
C ARG A 646 -9.13 22.94 37.57
N GLY A 647 -9.46 21.72 37.98
CA GLY A 647 -8.63 20.55 37.74
C GLY A 647 -8.17 20.55 36.30
N ARG A 648 -6.88 20.28 36.08
CA ARG A 648 -6.35 20.02 34.74
C ARG A 648 -7.07 18.80 34.18
N GLY A 649 -8.18 19.03 33.49
CA GLY A 649 -8.79 18.02 32.62
C GLY A 649 -7.73 17.57 31.63
N SER A 650 -7.74 16.28 31.30
CA SER A 650 -6.90 15.74 30.22
C SER A 650 -6.97 16.66 29.00
N PRO A 651 -5.83 16.97 28.35
CA PRO A 651 -5.86 17.81 27.15
C PRO A 651 -6.84 17.20 26.15
N PRO A 652 -7.72 18.01 25.52
CA PRO A 652 -8.69 17.49 24.56
C PRO A 652 -7.94 16.73 23.45
N ALA A 653 -8.52 15.62 22.99
CA ALA A 653 -7.94 14.77 21.97
C ALA A 653 -7.56 15.59 20.73
N LEU A 654 -6.27 15.56 20.35
CA LEU A 654 -5.76 16.18 19.13
C LEU A 654 -6.40 15.49 17.91
N THR A 655 -7.47 16.07 17.40
CA THR A 655 -8.17 15.64 16.18
C THR A 655 -8.17 16.79 15.18
N LEU A 656 -8.40 16.49 13.90
CA LEU A 656 -8.52 17.54 12.86
C LEU A 656 -9.65 18.53 13.12
N SER A 657 -10.58 18.21 14.03
CA SER A 657 -11.65 19.11 14.45
C SER A 657 -11.15 20.43 15.07
N VAL A 658 -9.89 20.50 15.51
CA VAL A 658 -9.27 21.76 15.98
C VAL A 658 -9.23 22.85 14.91
N PHE A 659 -9.32 22.47 13.62
CA PHE A 659 -9.37 23.42 12.51
C PHE A 659 -10.82 23.69 12.02
N SER A 660 -11.84 23.26 12.77
CA SER A 660 -13.26 23.34 12.40
C SER A 660 -14.02 24.37 13.27
N PRO A 661 -15.00 25.13 12.71
CA PRO A 661 -15.45 25.08 11.33
C PRO A 661 -14.48 25.78 10.35
N PRO A 662 -14.27 25.21 9.16
CA PRO A 662 -13.37 25.74 8.16
C PRO A 662 -14.03 26.87 7.35
N ASP A 663 -14.04 28.10 7.85
CA ASP A 663 -14.63 29.25 7.15
C ASP A 663 -13.85 30.57 7.34
N ASP A 664 -12.55 30.51 7.66
CA ASP A 664 -11.75 31.75 7.79
C ASP A 664 -11.51 32.39 6.40
N PRO A 665 -12.08 33.58 6.09
CA PRO A 665 -11.93 34.23 4.78
C PRO A 665 -10.48 34.50 4.38
N ARG A 666 -9.59 34.65 5.38
CA ARG A 666 -8.16 34.94 5.18
C ARG A 666 -7.43 33.77 4.52
N VAL A 667 -7.78 32.54 4.92
CA VAL A 667 -7.24 31.31 4.34
C VAL A 667 -7.59 31.20 2.86
N TYR A 668 -8.85 31.51 2.51
CA TYR A 668 -9.29 31.51 1.12
C TYR A 668 -8.66 32.63 0.30
N SER A 669 -8.46 33.82 0.89
CA SER A 669 -7.75 34.93 0.23
C SER A 669 -6.31 34.55 -0.14
N MET A 670 -5.60 33.84 0.74
CA MET A 670 -4.28 33.28 0.43
C MET A 670 -4.33 32.34 -0.78
N LEU A 671 -5.29 31.41 -0.81
CA LEU A 671 -5.46 30.48 -1.92
C LEU A 671 -5.81 31.19 -3.23
N GLN A 672 -6.65 32.22 -3.21
CA GLN A 672 -7.00 33.01 -4.40
C GLN A 672 -5.79 33.65 -5.10
N ARG A 673 -4.69 33.88 -4.37
CA ARG A 673 -3.41 34.36 -4.90
C ARG A 673 -2.48 33.24 -5.38
N ALA A 674 -2.96 32.00 -5.43
CA ALA A 674 -2.20 30.79 -5.73
C ALA A 674 -1.04 30.49 -4.76
N ASP A 675 -1.13 30.97 -3.52
CA ASP A 675 -0.08 30.76 -2.52
C ASP A 675 -0.21 29.42 -1.79
N SER A 676 0.01 28.33 -2.52
CA SER A 676 -0.25 26.97 -2.04
C SER A 676 0.97 26.04 -2.03
N VAL A 677 2.20 26.58 -2.11
CA VAL A 677 3.43 25.76 -1.96
C VAL A 677 3.37 24.98 -0.64
N GLY A 678 3.54 23.65 -0.72
CA GLY A 678 3.53 22.74 0.43
C GLY A 678 2.14 22.36 0.96
N VAL A 679 1.08 23.00 0.47
CA VAL A 679 -0.31 22.73 0.88
C VAL A 679 -0.78 21.41 0.27
N PHE A 680 -1.46 20.59 1.07
CA PHE A 680 -1.93 19.28 0.62
C PHE A 680 -2.84 19.38 -0.63
N GLN A 681 -2.63 18.51 -1.63
CA GLN A 681 -3.40 18.35 -2.88
C GLN A 681 -3.49 19.56 -3.83
N VAL A 682 -3.35 20.80 -3.35
CA VAL A 682 -3.55 22.04 -4.15
C VAL A 682 -2.25 22.78 -4.50
N GLU A 683 -1.10 22.10 -4.39
CA GLU A 683 0.23 22.69 -4.60
C GLU A 683 0.82 22.47 -6.02
N SER A 684 0.19 21.63 -6.84
CA SER A 684 0.68 21.37 -8.21
C SER A 684 0.51 22.59 -9.11
N ARG A 685 1.32 22.72 -10.17
CA ARG A 685 1.21 23.86 -11.11
C ARG A 685 -0.19 24.04 -11.71
N ALA A 686 -0.86 22.93 -12.04
CA ALA A 686 -2.21 22.97 -12.58
C ALA A 686 -3.21 23.50 -11.55
N GLN A 687 -3.13 23.03 -10.30
CA GLN A 687 -3.95 23.51 -9.18
C GLN A 687 -3.67 24.99 -8.88
N MET A 688 -2.40 25.38 -8.76
CA MET A 688 -2.02 26.78 -8.54
C MET A 688 -2.55 27.72 -9.64
N SER A 689 -2.59 27.28 -10.90
CA SER A 689 -3.17 28.07 -11.99
C SER A 689 -4.70 28.15 -11.95
N MET A 690 -5.34 27.20 -11.26
CA MET A 690 -6.78 27.08 -11.11
C MET A 690 -7.31 27.97 -9.99
N LEU A 691 -6.62 28.05 -8.85
CA LEU A 691 -7.07 28.78 -7.67
C LEU A 691 -7.51 30.24 -7.94
N PRO A 692 -6.76 31.09 -8.68
CA PRO A 692 -7.18 32.47 -8.98
C PRO A 692 -8.42 32.55 -9.89
N ARG A 693 -8.71 31.48 -10.64
CA ARG A 693 -9.86 31.38 -11.54
C ARG A 693 -11.10 30.86 -10.83
N LEU A 694 -10.93 29.85 -9.96
CA LEU A 694 -12.02 29.26 -9.16
C LEU A 694 -12.46 30.20 -8.04
N LYS A 695 -11.52 30.95 -7.46
CA LYS A 695 -11.72 31.87 -6.33
C LYS A 695 -12.49 31.20 -5.17
N PRO A 696 -11.86 30.27 -4.43
CA PRO A 696 -12.52 29.61 -3.32
C PRO A 696 -12.90 30.63 -2.24
N LYS A 697 -14.05 30.45 -1.60
CA LYS A 697 -14.60 31.33 -0.56
C LYS A 697 -15.16 30.58 0.66
N ASN A 698 -15.37 29.28 0.54
CA ASN A 698 -15.89 28.42 1.60
C ASN A 698 -15.28 27.02 1.47
N PHE A 699 -15.53 26.16 2.45
CA PHE A 699 -15.00 24.81 2.48
C PHE A 699 -15.36 23.97 1.25
N TYR A 700 -16.59 24.09 0.75
CA TYR A 700 -17.05 23.29 -0.38
C TYR A 700 -16.30 23.62 -1.68
N ASP A 701 -15.84 24.86 -1.85
CA ASP A 701 -14.99 25.21 -2.98
C ASP A 701 -13.66 24.44 -2.98
N LEU A 702 -13.13 24.04 -1.81
CA LEU A 702 -11.94 23.18 -1.71
C LEU A 702 -12.25 21.74 -2.13
N VAL A 703 -13.45 21.23 -1.79
CA VAL A 703 -13.94 19.92 -2.25
C VAL A 703 -13.93 19.88 -3.78
N ILE A 704 -14.40 20.97 -4.41
CA ILE A 704 -14.37 21.11 -5.87
C ILE A 704 -12.94 21.21 -6.40
N GLU A 705 -12.06 22.01 -5.81
CA GLU A 705 -10.66 22.16 -6.25
C GLU A 705 -9.91 20.82 -6.26
N VAL A 706 -10.12 19.98 -5.24
CA VAL A 706 -9.52 18.62 -5.15
C VAL A 706 -10.02 17.68 -6.26
N ALA A 707 -11.24 17.90 -6.76
CA ALA A 707 -11.89 17.03 -7.74
C ALA A 707 -11.71 17.50 -9.19
N ILE A 708 -11.69 18.81 -9.44
CA ILE A 708 -11.85 19.39 -10.78
C ILE A 708 -10.60 19.28 -11.66
N VAL A 709 -9.39 19.37 -11.08
CA VAL A 709 -8.13 19.31 -11.85
C VAL A 709 -7.69 17.85 -12.01
N ARG A 710 -8.44 17.10 -12.83
CA ARG A 710 -8.23 15.67 -13.10
C ARG A 710 -8.52 15.32 -14.56
N PRO A 711 -7.94 14.22 -15.11
CA PRO A 711 -8.19 13.81 -16.49
C PRO A 711 -9.68 13.69 -16.83
N GLY A 712 -10.51 13.15 -15.94
CA GLY A 712 -11.96 12.98 -16.15
C GLY A 712 -12.70 14.27 -16.44
N PRO A 713 -12.76 15.23 -15.49
CA PRO A 713 -13.39 16.53 -15.73
C PRO A 713 -12.80 17.30 -16.92
N ILE A 714 -11.50 17.14 -17.20
CA ILE A 714 -10.84 17.78 -18.35
C ILE A 714 -11.32 17.18 -19.66
N GLN A 715 -11.30 15.84 -19.79
CA GLN A 715 -11.74 15.12 -20.99
C GLN A 715 -13.25 15.20 -21.20
N GLY A 716 -14.01 15.18 -20.11
CA GLY A 716 -15.47 15.36 -20.10
C GLY A 716 -15.93 16.80 -20.36
N GLY A 717 -15.01 17.74 -20.57
CA GLY A 717 -15.33 19.14 -20.91
C GLY A 717 -16.00 19.93 -19.78
N MET A 718 -15.87 19.50 -18.52
CA MET A 718 -16.59 20.05 -17.36
C MET A 718 -15.92 21.28 -16.76
N VAL A 719 -14.59 21.37 -16.86
CA VAL A 719 -13.79 22.43 -16.19
C VAL A 719 -14.15 23.83 -16.69
N HIS A 720 -14.23 24.02 -18.01
CA HIS A 720 -14.46 25.35 -18.60
C HIS A 720 -15.87 25.90 -18.33
N PRO A 721 -16.96 25.12 -18.51
CA PRO A 721 -18.31 25.55 -18.11
C PRO A 721 -18.40 25.97 -16.65
N TYR A 722 -17.85 25.17 -15.73
CA TYR A 722 -17.87 25.48 -14.31
C TYR A 722 -17.19 26.82 -14.02
N LEU A 723 -15.99 27.03 -14.57
CA LEU A 723 -15.24 28.28 -14.38
C LEU A 723 -15.95 29.50 -14.97
N ARG A 724 -16.50 29.42 -16.19
CA ARG A 724 -17.21 30.55 -16.79
C ARG A 724 -18.41 30.96 -15.96
N ARG A 725 -19.18 29.99 -15.46
CA ARG A 725 -20.33 30.22 -14.57
C ARG A 725 -19.91 30.82 -13.24
N ARG A 726 -18.85 30.28 -12.63
CA ARG A 726 -18.26 30.81 -11.39
C ARG A 726 -17.78 32.26 -11.53
N GLN A 727 -17.29 32.63 -12.71
CA GLN A 727 -16.82 33.98 -13.04
C GLN A 727 -17.94 34.91 -13.52
N GLY A 728 -19.17 34.43 -13.67
CA GLY A 728 -20.29 35.20 -14.21
C GLY A 728 -20.20 35.47 -15.72
N LEU A 729 -19.32 34.76 -16.45
CA LEU A 729 -19.18 34.85 -17.91
C LEU A 729 -20.25 34.04 -18.66
N GLU A 730 -20.91 33.11 -17.96
CA GLU A 730 -22.00 32.27 -18.48
C GLU A 730 -23.09 32.21 -17.40
N PRO A 731 -24.38 32.46 -17.73
CA PRO A 731 -25.45 32.34 -16.75
C PRO A 731 -25.65 30.87 -16.34
N VAL A 732 -25.97 30.63 -15.07
CA VAL A 732 -26.31 29.29 -14.59
C VAL A 732 -27.76 29.00 -14.93
N SER A 733 -28.00 27.92 -15.67
CA SER A 733 -29.35 27.44 -16.01
C SER A 733 -29.54 26.01 -15.53
N TYR A 734 -30.65 25.74 -14.86
CA TYR A 734 -31.05 24.38 -14.46
C TYR A 734 -32.24 23.91 -15.30
N PRO A 735 -32.27 22.64 -15.72
CA PRO A 735 -33.38 22.11 -16.53
C PRO A 735 -34.69 21.98 -15.74
N SER A 736 -34.61 21.79 -14.43
CA SER A 736 -35.76 21.61 -13.53
C SER A 736 -35.39 21.95 -12.08
N PRO A 737 -36.38 22.23 -11.20
CA PRO A 737 -36.16 22.43 -9.76
C PRO A 737 -35.51 21.22 -9.08
N GLU A 738 -35.84 20.00 -9.53
CA GLU A 738 -35.33 18.76 -8.94
C GLU A 738 -33.83 18.58 -9.26
N LEU A 739 -33.41 18.88 -10.49
CA LEU A 739 -31.98 18.85 -10.86
C LEU A 739 -31.21 20.06 -10.33
N GLU A 740 -31.87 21.18 -10.04
CA GLU A 740 -31.26 22.30 -9.33
C GLU A 740 -30.78 21.84 -7.94
N ALA A 741 -31.60 21.10 -7.19
CA ALA A 741 -31.21 20.62 -5.85
C ALA A 741 -29.87 19.84 -5.88
N VAL A 742 -29.65 19.02 -6.91
CA VAL A 742 -28.44 18.20 -7.09
C VAL A 742 -27.23 19.01 -7.59
N LEU A 743 -27.44 19.93 -8.54
CA LEU A 743 -26.36 20.58 -9.28
C LEU A 743 -26.04 22.00 -8.83
N LYS A 744 -26.83 22.58 -7.92
CA LYS A 744 -26.68 23.98 -7.50
C LYS A 744 -25.32 24.28 -6.90
N ARG A 745 -24.78 23.34 -6.10
CA ARG A 745 -23.46 23.47 -5.46
C ARG A 745 -22.31 23.44 -6.48
N THR A 746 -22.54 22.88 -7.66
CA THR A 746 -21.57 22.80 -8.76
C THR A 746 -21.98 23.62 -9.99
N LEU A 747 -22.85 24.63 -9.79
CA LEU A 747 -23.26 25.59 -10.82
C LEU A 747 -23.79 24.92 -12.10
N GLY A 748 -24.58 23.86 -11.97
CA GLY A 748 -25.18 23.16 -13.11
C GLY A 748 -24.21 22.25 -13.88
N VAL A 749 -23.05 21.93 -13.31
CA VAL A 749 -22.05 21.02 -13.91
C VAL A 749 -21.93 19.77 -13.04
N THR A 750 -22.08 18.59 -13.62
CA THR A 750 -21.83 17.33 -12.90
C THR A 750 -20.32 17.19 -12.71
N LEU A 751 -19.85 17.18 -11.45
CA LEU A 751 -18.42 17.05 -11.10
C LEU A 751 -18.11 15.81 -10.27
N PHE A 752 -19.11 15.23 -9.62
CA PHE A 752 -18.95 14.07 -8.74
C PHE A 752 -19.74 12.86 -9.22
N GLN A 753 -19.29 11.67 -8.83
CA GLN A 753 -20.00 10.41 -9.12
C GLN A 753 -21.36 10.35 -8.42
N GLU A 754 -21.45 10.83 -7.18
CA GLU A 754 -22.68 10.91 -6.40
C GLU A 754 -23.73 11.77 -7.11
N GLN A 755 -23.32 12.92 -7.67
CA GLN A 755 -24.20 13.76 -8.48
C GLN A 755 -24.69 13.04 -9.74
N ALA A 756 -23.80 12.34 -10.44
CA ALA A 756 -24.19 11.55 -11.62
C ALA A 756 -25.24 10.48 -11.27
N MET A 757 -25.11 9.83 -10.10
CA MET A 757 -26.11 8.88 -9.59
C MET A 757 -27.42 9.58 -9.22
N GLN A 758 -27.37 10.72 -8.54
CA GLN A 758 -28.56 11.51 -8.19
C GLN A 758 -29.32 11.98 -9.43
N ILE A 759 -28.63 12.35 -10.51
CA ILE A 759 -29.26 12.68 -11.80
C ILE A 759 -29.99 11.46 -12.37
N ALA A 760 -29.43 10.25 -12.27
CA ALA A 760 -30.13 9.04 -12.70
C ALA A 760 -31.36 8.74 -11.85
N ILE A 761 -31.29 8.95 -10.53
CA ILE A 761 -32.39 8.70 -9.60
C ILE A 761 -33.52 9.71 -9.82
N VAL A 762 -33.19 11.00 -9.71
CA VAL A 762 -34.16 12.10 -9.74
C VAL A 762 -34.59 12.45 -11.16
N GLY A 763 -33.65 12.42 -12.10
CA GLY A 763 -33.89 12.78 -13.50
C GLY A 763 -34.48 11.64 -14.33
N ALA A 764 -34.01 10.41 -14.14
CA ALA A 764 -34.40 9.25 -14.96
C ALA A 764 -35.23 8.19 -14.22
N GLY A 765 -35.54 8.39 -12.93
CA GLY A 765 -36.37 7.47 -12.14
C GLY A 765 -35.67 6.15 -11.76
N PHE A 766 -34.34 6.12 -11.72
CA PHE A 766 -33.60 4.94 -11.28
C PHE A 766 -33.75 4.74 -9.76
N SER A 767 -33.77 3.49 -9.29
CA SER A 767 -33.53 3.24 -7.87
C SER A 767 -32.06 3.53 -7.50
N PRO A 768 -31.72 3.84 -6.24
CA PRO A 768 -30.32 4.04 -5.84
C PRO A 768 -29.39 2.86 -6.19
N PRO A 769 -29.80 1.58 -6.03
CA PRO A 769 -29.01 0.44 -6.50
C PRO A 769 -28.84 0.40 -8.03
N GLU A 770 -29.87 0.72 -8.81
CA GLU A 770 -29.76 0.79 -10.28
C GLU A 770 -28.79 1.88 -10.74
N ALA A 771 -28.73 3.01 -10.02
CA ALA A 771 -27.80 4.09 -10.31
C ALA A 771 -26.33 3.68 -10.03
N ASP A 772 -26.05 2.90 -8.97
CA ASP A 772 -24.70 2.34 -8.76
C ASP A 772 -24.34 1.31 -9.83
N LYS A 773 -25.31 0.50 -10.27
CA LYS A 773 -25.13 -0.45 -11.39
C LYS A 773 -24.75 0.28 -12.68
N LEU A 774 -25.42 1.41 -12.98
CA LEU A 774 -25.07 2.27 -14.11
C LEU A 774 -23.61 2.75 -14.00
N ARG A 775 -23.21 3.29 -12.85
CA ARG A 775 -21.84 3.76 -12.59
C ARG A 775 -20.79 2.67 -12.82
N ARG A 776 -21.03 1.43 -12.37
CA ARG A 776 -20.10 0.30 -12.51
C ARG A 776 -19.95 -0.18 -13.95
N ALA A 777 -21.08 -0.28 -14.66
CA ALA A 777 -21.08 -0.65 -16.08
C ALA A 777 -20.23 0.32 -16.91
N MET A 778 -20.19 1.59 -16.50
CA MET A 778 -19.36 2.61 -17.15
C MET A 778 -17.86 2.46 -16.86
N ALA A 779 -17.47 2.00 -15.66
CA ALA A 779 -16.07 1.73 -15.34
C ALA A 779 -15.49 0.51 -16.08
N THR A 780 -16.35 -0.42 -16.52
CA THR A 780 -15.98 -1.63 -17.26
C THR A 780 -16.20 -1.51 -18.77
N PHE A 781 -16.23 -0.27 -19.28
CA PHE A 781 -16.51 0.18 -20.66
C PHE A 781 -16.07 -0.77 -21.79
N LYS A 782 -14.96 -1.50 -21.62
CA LYS A 782 -14.39 -2.39 -22.64
C LYS A 782 -14.83 -3.86 -22.59
N ARG A 783 -15.59 -4.31 -21.57
CA ARG A 783 -15.82 -5.74 -21.31
C ARG A 783 -17.28 -6.20 -21.33
N VAL A 784 -18.27 -5.32 -21.15
CA VAL A 784 -19.65 -5.74 -20.92
C VAL A 784 -20.63 -5.04 -21.87
N GLY A 785 -21.35 -5.83 -22.68
CA GLY A 785 -22.36 -5.34 -23.66
C GLY A 785 -23.67 -4.81 -23.05
N THR A 786 -23.71 -4.58 -21.73
CA THR A 786 -24.92 -4.20 -20.96
C THR A 786 -25.19 -2.70 -20.93
N ILE A 787 -24.31 -1.86 -21.49
CA ILE A 787 -24.46 -0.39 -21.40
C ILE A 787 -25.58 0.15 -22.30
N GLY A 788 -25.87 -0.51 -23.42
CA GLY A 788 -26.91 -0.08 -24.36
C GLY A 788 -28.31 -0.08 -23.73
N THR A 789 -28.61 -1.10 -22.90
CA THR A 789 -29.90 -1.20 -22.20
C THR A 789 -30.03 -0.15 -21.09
N LEU A 790 -28.96 0.10 -20.33
CA LEU A 790 -28.96 1.13 -19.29
C LEU A 790 -29.05 2.54 -19.87
N LYS A 791 -28.42 2.79 -21.02
CA LYS A 791 -28.53 4.05 -21.76
C LYS A 791 -29.96 4.31 -22.22
N ALA A 792 -30.61 3.32 -22.84
CA ALA A 792 -32.00 3.45 -23.27
C ALA A 792 -32.91 3.76 -22.07
N LYS A 793 -32.80 2.99 -20.99
CA LYS A 793 -33.58 3.21 -19.76
C LYS A 793 -33.38 4.62 -19.19
N PHE A 794 -32.14 5.12 -19.17
CA PHE A 794 -31.84 6.46 -18.68
C PHE A 794 -32.50 7.54 -19.55
N ILE A 795 -32.34 7.46 -20.87
CA ILE A 795 -32.89 8.45 -21.80
C ILE A 795 -34.42 8.44 -21.77
N ASP A 796 -35.04 7.26 -21.84
CA ASP A 796 -36.49 7.08 -21.80
C ASP A 796 -37.08 7.61 -20.48
N GLY A 797 -36.42 7.32 -19.36
CA GLY A 797 -36.81 7.83 -18.04
C GLY A 797 -36.74 9.36 -17.95
N MET A 798 -35.69 9.99 -18.49
CA MET A 798 -35.61 11.44 -18.54
C MET A 798 -36.69 12.06 -19.44
N ILE A 799 -36.98 11.46 -20.59
CA ILE A 799 -38.03 11.96 -21.48
C ILE A 799 -39.41 11.83 -20.81
N ALA A 800 -39.67 10.72 -20.12
CA ALA A 800 -40.91 10.51 -19.36
C ALA A 800 -41.10 11.57 -18.26
N ASN A 801 -40.00 12.04 -17.66
CA ASN A 801 -39.98 13.11 -16.66
C ASN A 801 -39.95 14.54 -17.25
N GLY A 802 -40.16 14.68 -18.56
CA GLY A 802 -40.31 15.99 -19.22
C GLY A 802 -39.02 16.66 -19.70
N TYR A 803 -37.88 15.96 -19.70
CA TYR A 803 -36.62 16.49 -20.20
C TYR A 803 -36.48 16.31 -21.73
N ARG A 804 -35.84 17.26 -22.41
CA ARG A 804 -35.59 17.18 -23.86
C ARG A 804 -34.61 16.04 -24.17
N HIS A 805 -34.83 15.31 -25.27
CA HIS A 805 -33.95 14.21 -25.72
C HIS A 805 -32.47 14.61 -25.82
N GLU A 806 -32.18 15.78 -26.40
CA GLU A 806 -30.81 16.32 -26.51
C GLU A 806 -30.14 16.48 -25.14
N PHE A 807 -30.91 16.90 -24.13
CA PHE A 807 -30.42 17.07 -22.77
C PHE A 807 -30.14 15.71 -22.13
N ALA A 808 -31.06 14.75 -22.27
CA ALA A 808 -30.87 13.40 -21.75
C ALA A 808 -29.62 12.71 -22.33
N GLU A 809 -29.38 12.84 -23.64
CA GLU A 809 -28.16 12.32 -24.28
C GLU A 809 -26.89 13.02 -23.82
N ALA A 810 -26.94 14.34 -23.62
CA ALA A 810 -25.81 15.12 -23.13
C ALA A 810 -25.48 14.76 -21.68
N SER A 811 -26.50 14.61 -20.83
CA SER A 811 -26.36 14.13 -19.45
C SER A 811 -25.75 12.74 -19.42
N PHE A 812 -26.23 11.80 -20.24
CA PHE A 812 -25.66 10.45 -20.28
C PHE A 812 -24.19 10.46 -20.73
N ARG A 813 -23.83 11.25 -21.75
CA ARG A 813 -22.44 11.41 -22.20
C ARG A 813 -21.51 11.96 -21.11
N GLN A 814 -22.02 12.88 -20.28
CA GLN A 814 -21.25 13.37 -19.13
C GLN A 814 -21.03 12.26 -18.11
N ILE A 815 -22.07 11.46 -17.81
CA ILE A 815 -21.99 10.29 -16.93
C ILE A 815 -21.02 9.23 -17.49
N GLU A 816 -20.96 9.01 -18.82
CA GLU A 816 -19.98 8.11 -19.46
C GLU A 816 -18.53 8.53 -19.15
N GLY A 817 -18.24 9.83 -19.17
CA GLY A 817 -16.93 10.37 -18.77
C GLY A 817 -16.55 10.10 -17.30
N PHE A 818 -17.53 9.86 -16.42
CA PHE A 818 -17.31 9.49 -15.02
C PHE A 818 -16.93 8.02 -14.81
N GLY A 819 -17.21 7.14 -15.78
CA GLY A 819 -16.90 5.72 -15.69
C GLY A 819 -15.41 5.46 -15.49
N GLU A 820 -14.56 6.14 -16.27
CA GLU A 820 -13.11 5.94 -16.23
C GLU A 820 -12.40 6.83 -15.19
N TYR A 821 -12.96 7.99 -14.84
CA TYR A 821 -12.23 9.04 -14.11
C TYR A 821 -13.06 9.83 -13.07
N GLY A 822 -14.28 9.41 -12.80
CA GLY A 822 -15.15 10.09 -11.86
C GLY A 822 -14.56 10.13 -10.44
N PHE A 823 -14.73 11.25 -9.74
CA PHE A 823 -14.22 11.41 -8.39
C PHE A 823 -15.36 11.35 -7.36
N PRO A 824 -15.21 10.61 -6.25
CA PRO A 824 -16.23 10.56 -5.19
C PRO A 824 -16.25 11.88 -4.39
N GLU A 825 -17.43 12.45 -4.17
CA GLU A 825 -17.62 13.68 -3.39
C GLU A 825 -17.17 13.49 -1.93
N SER A 826 -17.54 12.37 -1.30
CA SER A 826 -17.20 12.10 0.10
C SER A 826 -15.69 11.96 0.32
N HIS A 827 -15.00 11.35 -0.64
CA HIS A 827 -13.55 11.26 -0.64
C HIS A 827 -12.89 12.62 -0.86
N ALA A 828 -13.44 13.46 -1.75
CA ALA A 828 -13.00 14.84 -1.92
C ALA A 828 -13.17 15.67 -0.64
N ALA A 829 -14.29 15.50 0.06
CA ALA A 829 -14.59 16.19 1.31
C ALA A 829 -13.60 15.81 2.43
N SER A 830 -13.27 14.53 2.58
CA SER A 830 -12.23 14.10 3.53
C SER A 830 -10.88 14.76 3.24
N PHE A 831 -10.45 14.80 1.98
CA PHE A 831 -9.18 15.46 1.64
C PHE A 831 -9.22 16.98 1.79
N ALA A 832 -10.34 17.62 1.51
CA ALA A 832 -10.51 19.06 1.67
C ALA A 832 -10.27 19.52 3.12
N LEU A 833 -10.56 18.69 4.13
CA LEU A 833 -10.22 18.98 5.54
C LEU A 833 -8.71 19.14 5.75
N LEU A 834 -7.91 18.26 5.14
CA LEU A 834 -6.44 18.34 5.20
C LEU A 834 -5.90 19.51 4.37
N VAL A 835 -6.53 19.81 3.23
CA VAL A 835 -6.23 21.02 2.46
C VAL A 835 -6.43 22.24 3.35
N TYR A 836 -7.59 22.37 3.99
CA TYR A 836 -7.88 23.50 4.86
C TYR A 836 -6.91 23.60 6.04
N ALA A 837 -6.66 22.49 6.75
CA ALA A 837 -5.75 22.47 7.89
C ALA A 837 -4.33 22.92 7.51
N SER A 838 -3.80 22.42 6.38
CA SER A 838 -2.49 22.85 5.88
C SER A 838 -2.49 24.31 5.40
N CYS A 839 -3.56 24.79 4.77
CA CYS A 839 -3.71 26.20 4.41
C CYS A 839 -3.76 27.11 5.63
N TRP A 840 -4.51 26.73 6.66
CA TRP A 840 -4.67 27.51 7.87
C TRP A 840 -3.33 27.68 8.59
N LEU A 841 -2.57 26.58 8.75
CA LEU A 841 -1.22 26.63 9.31
C LEU A 841 -0.31 27.54 8.50
N LYS A 842 -0.29 27.39 7.17
CA LYS A 842 0.52 28.26 6.30
C LYS A 842 0.13 29.74 6.41
N CYS A 843 -1.18 30.03 6.43
CA CYS A 843 -1.70 31.39 6.46
C CYS A 843 -1.41 32.10 7.79
N ARG A 844 -1.55 31.40 8.91
CA ARG A 844 -1.46 31.97 10.26
C ARG A 844 -0.06 31.82 10.87
N TYR A 845 0.58 30.68 10.66
CA TYR A 845 1.86 30.29 11.27
C TYR A 845 2.83 29.69 10.23
N PRO A 846 3.25 30.46 9.21
CA PRO A 846 4.16 29.99 8.17
C PRO A 846 5.50 29.43 8.68
N ASP A 847 5.98 29.89 9.84
CA ASP A 847 7.17 29.34 10.52
C ASP A 847 6.96 27.89 10.97
N VAL A 848 5.87 27.62 11.67
CA VAL A 848 5.46 26.28 12.11
C VAL A 848 5.20 25.38 10.92
N PHE A 849 4.46 25.87 9.93
CA PHE A 849 4.14 25.09 8.74
C PHE A 849 5.40 24.67 7.98
N ALA A 850 6.34 25.60 7.76
CA ALA A 850 7.60 25.31 7.09
C ALA A 850 8.46 24.32 7.89
N ALA A 851 8.60 24.53 9.20
CA ALA A 851 9.36 23.63 10.08
C ALA A 851 8.80 22.20 10.05
N ALA A 852 7.48 22.06 10.21
CA ALA A 852 6.79 20.78 10.20
C ALA A 852 6.87 20.08 8.84
N LEU A 853 6.69 20.83 7.75
CA LEU A 853 6.77 20.28 6.39
C LEU A 853 8.18 19.79 6.06
N LEU A 854 9.21 20.56 6.45
CA LEU A 854 10.62 20.15 6.33
C LEU A 854 10.90 18.91 7.19
N ASN A 855 10.26 18.81 8.37
CA ASN A 855 10.38 17.66 9.26
C ASN A 855 9.55 16.43 8.83
N ALA A 856 8.70 16.55 7.82
CA ALA A 856 7.90 15.44 7.29
C ALA A 856 8.39 14.94 5.92
N GLN A 857 9.49 15.50 5.40
CA GLN A 857 10.11 15.06 4.15
C GLN A 857 10.67 13.63 4.24
N PRO A 858 10.60 12.82 3.15
CA PRO A 858 10.21 13.21 1.79
C PRO A 858 8.69 13.21 1.55
N MET A 859 8.11 14.36 1.16
CA MET A 859 6.70 14.49 0.76
C MET A 859 6.44 15.77 -0.05
N GLY A 860 5.30 15.86 -0.73
CA GLY A 860 4.93 17.04 -1.53
C GLY A 860 5.73 17.19 -2.84
N PHE A 861 5.50 18.28 -3.58
CA PHE A 861 6.08 18.49 -4.91
C PHE A 861 7.40 19.28 -4.91
N TYR A 862 7.70 19.97 -3.81
CA TYR A 862 8.76 20.97 -3.74
C TYR A 862 9.95 20.49 -2.93
N ALA A 863 11.15 20.81 -3.41
CA ALA A 863 12.38 20.51 -2.68
C ALA A 863 12.49 21.36 -1.41
N PRO A 864 13.22 20.90 -0.36
CA PRO A 864 13.41 21.66 0.88
C PRO A 864 13.82 23.12 0.68
N ALA A 865 14.71 23.40 -0.28
CA ALA A 865 15.15 24.77 -0.59
C ALA A 865 14.00 25.69 -1.06
N GLN A 866 13.01 25.16 -1.77
CA GLN A 866 11.85 25.94 -2.21
C GLN A 866 10.90 26.22 -1.03
N ILE A 867 10.75 25.27 -0.11
CA ILE A 867 9.97 25.45 1.13
C ILE A 867 10.62 26.52 2.01
N VAL A 868 11.95 26.47 2.19
CA VAL A 868 12.72 27.49 2.92
C VAL A 868 12.55 28.87 2.29
N ARG A 869 12.67 28.95 0.95
CA ARG A 869 12.44 30.21 0.23
C ARG A 869 11.02 30.72 0.44
N ASP A 870 10.02 29.86 0.37
CA ASP A 870 8.62 30.23 0.60
C ASP A 870 8.44 30.81 2.01
N ALA A 871 9.01 30.19 3.05
CA ALA A 871 8.98 30.69 4.41
C ALA A 871 9.63 32.08 4.56
N ILE A 872 10.79 32.29 3.92
CA ILE A 872 11.48 33.59 3.89
C ILE A 872 10.60 34.65 3.22
N GLU A 873 9.92 34.32 2.13
CA GLU A 873 9.02 35.23 1.44
C GLU A 873 7.77 35.58 2.28
N HIS A 874 7.38 34.70 3.22
CA HIS A 874 6.39 34.96 4.28
C HIS A 874 7.00 35.66 5.52
N GLY A 875 8.22 36.18 5.42
CA GLY A 875 8.86 36.99 6.45
C GLY A 875 9.52 36.19 7.58
N VAL A 876 9.49 34.86 7.54
CA VAL A 876 10.13 33.99 8.54
C VAL A 876 11.64 34.13 8.43
N GLU A 877 12.30 34.42 9.55
CA GLU A 877 13.76 34.35 9.62
C GLU A 877 14.20 32.88 9.63
N VAL A 878 15.04 32.49 8.67
CA VAL A 878 15.60 31.14 8.60
C VAL A 878 17.07 31.19 8.96
N ARG A 879 17.46 30.38 9.95
CA ARG A 879 18.81 30.29 10.47
C ARG A 879 19.45 28.97 10.05
N ALA A 880 20.70 29.03 9.62
CA ALA A 880 21.42 27.89 9.05
C ALA A 880 21.71 26.78 10.08
N ILE A 881 22.11 25.61 9.60
CA ILE A 881 22.59 24.50 10.43
C ILE A 881 23.85 24.95 11.19
N ASP A 882 23.95 24.60 12.47
CA ASP A 882 25.07 24.93 13.34
C ASP A 882 25.27 23.88 14.44
N VAL A 883 26.53 23.49 14.68
CA VAL A 883 26.92 22.43 15.64
C VAL A 883 26.50 22.70 17.08
N ASN A 884 26.36 23.97 17.47
CA ASN A 884 25.99 24.39 18.82
C ASN A 884 24.50 24.69 18.99
N LEU A 885 23.76 24.90 17.89
CA LEU A 885 22.41 25.45 17.94
C LEU A 885 21.35 24.54 17.30
N SER A 886 21.72 23.67 16.36
CA SER A 886 20.76 22.87 15.60
C SER A 886 20.54 21.51 16.21
N ASP A 887 19.32 21.00 16.16
CA ASP A 887 19.06 19.60 16.48
C ASP A 887 19.00 18.76 15.19
N TRP A 888 18.64 17.48 15.32
CA TRP A 888 18.39 16.65 14.13
C TRP A 888 17.24 17.23 13.29
N ASP A 889 16.12 17.50 13.94
CA ASP A 889 14.95 18.14 13.34
C ASP A 889 15.09 19.66 13.27
N ASN A 890 14.32 20.26 12.36
CA ASN A 890 14.19 21.70 12.27
C ASN A 890 13.38 22.18 13.47
N THR A 891 13.86 23.22 14.15
CA THR A 891 13.24 23.74 15.39
C THR A 891 12.80 25.19 15.21
N LEU A 892 11.94 25.66 16.12
CA LEU A 892 11.54 27.05 16.20
C LEU A 892 12.17 27.68 17.44
N GLU A 893 12.75 28.86 17.27
CA GLU A 893 13.37 29.63 18.34
C GLU A 893 12.92 31.10 18.28
N PRO A 894 12.97 31.86 19.39
CA PRO A 894 12.54 33.24 19.41
C PRO A 894 13.20 34.07 18.30
N GLY A 895 12.38 34.79 17.53
CA GLY A 895 12.79 35.51 16.35
C GLY A 895 12.02 36.82 16.15
N PRO A 896 12.27 37.52 15.04
CA PRO A 896 11.50 38.70 14.68
C PRO A 896 10.09 38.33 14.25
N VAL A 897 9.15 39.26 14.42
CA VAL A 897 7.77 39.13 13.92
C VAL A 897 7.78 39.09 12.39
N ALA A 898 7.32 37.97 11.81
CA ALA A 898 7.38 37.71 10.38
C ALA A 898 6.55 38.72 9.55
N ALA A 899 5.39 39.14 10.09
CA ALA A 899 4.50 40.11 9.44
C ALA A 899 5.20 41.43 9.07
N ARG A 900 6.27 41.81 9.77
CA ARG A 900 7.05 43.04 9.50
C ARG A 900 8.11 42.89 8.41
N ARG A 901 8.30 41.67 7.89
CA ARG A 901 9.40 41.30 6.97
C ARG A 901 8.88 40.67 5.68
N LEU A 902 7.59 40.85 5.38
CA LEU A 902 6.94 40.20 4.24
C LEU A 902 7.52 40.67 2.92
N HIS A 903 7.75 39.70 2.03
CA HIS A 903 8.07 40.01 0.64
C HIS A 903 6.89 40.76 0.00
N ALA A 904 7.16 41.59 -1.01
CA ALA A 904 6.15 42.41 -1.67
C ALA A 904 4.91 41.62 -2.13
N ARG A 905 5.10 40.37 -2.55
CA ARG A 905 4.04 39.44 -2.98
C ARG A 905 3.02 39.09 -1.87
N HIS A 906 3.43 39.22 -0.60
CA HIS A 906 2.67 38.76 0.58
C HIS A 906 2.23 39.89 1.51
N ARG A 907 2.46 41.15 1.12
CA ARG A 907 2.17 42.32 1.96
C ARG A 907 0.73 42.37 2.48
N GLU A 908 -0.23 41.89 1.69
CA GLU A 908 -1.65 41.83 2.09
C GLU A 908 -1.92 40.88 3.28
N MET A 909 -1.00 39.98 3.61
CA MET A 909 -1.11 39.05 4.73
C MET A 909 -0.56 39.61 6.05
N GLU A 910 -0.15 40.88 6.12
CA GLU A 910 0.43 41.48 7.34
C GLU A 910 -0.47 41.34 8.57
N GLY A 911 -1.79 41.49 8.40
CA GLY A 911 -2.78 41.28 9.47
C GLY A 911 -3.12 39.80 9.74
N ASP A 912 -2.64 38.89 8.90
CA ASP A 912 -3.00 37.48 8.93
C ASP A 912 -1.92 36.61 9.56
N ILE A 913 -0.66 36.91 9.31
CA ILE A 913 0.48 36.14 9.81
C ILE A 913 0.76 36.49 11.28
N ARG A 914 0.87 35.44 12.10
CA ARG A 914 1.12 35.52 13.55
C ARG A 914 2.50 34.99 13.96
N SER A 915 3.31 34.53 13.01
CA SER A 915 4.62 33.98 13.28
C SER A 915 5.55 34.98 13.97
N THR A 916 6.09 34.58 15.12
CA THR A 916 7.06 35.30 15.95
C THR A 916 8.37 34.53 16.17
N HIS A 917 8.50 33.33 15.57
CA HIS A 917 9.69 32.50 15.72
C HIS A 917 10.53 32.49 14.44
N ALA A 918 11.84 32.31 14.63
CA ALA A 918 12.78 31.97 13.58
C ALA A 918 12.84 30.45 13.41
N LEU A 919 12.97 29.99 12.15
CA LEU A 919 13.17 28.60 11.80
C LEU A 919 14.67 28.28 11.84
N ARG A 920 15.08 27.39 12.75
CA ARG A 920 16.42 26.80 12.77
C ARG A 920 16.45 25.54 11.91
N LEU A 921 17.31 25.52 10.90
CA LEU A 921 17.51 24.31 10.09
C LEU A 921 18.21 23.22 10.89
N GLY A 922 17.63 22.02 10.89
CA GLY A 922 18.18 20.84 11.55
C GLY A 922 19.14 20.05 10.66
N PHE A 923 19.96 19.19 11.27
CA PHE A 923 20.94 18.37 10.55
C PHE A 923 20.34 17.45 9.49
N ARG A 924 19.06 17.06 9.64
CA ARG A 924 18.35 16.23 8.66
C ARG A 924 18.28 16.82 7.25
N GLN A 925 18.44 18.13 7.10
CA GLN A 925 18.42 18.78 5.79
C GLN A 925 19.75 18.63 5.04
N ALA A 926 20.81 18.20 5.72
CA ALA A 926 22.11 17.95 5.11
C ALA A 926 22.20 16.50 4.61
N LYS A 927 22.60 16.34 3.35
CA LYS A 927 22.79 15.02 2.74
C LYS A 927 24.05 14.34 3.28
N GLY A 928 23.95 13.04 3.54
CA GLY A 928 25.08 12.21 3.96
C GLY A 928 25.44 12.31 5.43
N LEU A 929 24.62 12.95 6.26
CA LEU A 929 24.69 12.86 7.71
C LEU A 929 23.76 11.74 8.20
N LYS A 930 24.19 10.96 9.21
CA LYS A 930 23.36 9.92 9.82
C LYS A 930 22.69 10.43 11.08
N GLN A 931 21.44 10.05 11.31
CA GLN A 931 20.67 10.53 12.45
C GLN A 931 21.35 10.18 13.78
N GLU A 932 21.81 8.95 13.94
CA GLU A 932 22.40 8.46 15.20
C GLU A 932 23.70 9.21 15.55
N GLU A 933 24.50 9.51 14.53
CA GLU A 933 25.74 10.29 14.67
C GLU A 933 25.44 11.72 15.18
N LEU A 934 24.41 12.36 14.64
CA LEU A 934 24.11 13.75 14.98
C LEU A 934 23.31 13.87 16.28
N GLU A 935 22.50 12.87 16.63
CA GLU A 935 21.91 12.74 17.96
C GLU A 935 22.99 12.59 19.02
N GLN A 936 24.06 11.84 18.74
CA GLN A 936 25.22 11.74 19.63
C GLN A 936 25.96 13.08 19.78
N LEU A 937 26.14 13.84 18.68
CA LEU A 937 26.69 15.20 18.75
C LEU A 937 25.82 16.10 19.64
N VAL A 938 24.50 16.11 19.42
CA VAL A 938 23.58 16.92 20.23
C VAL A 938 23.63 16.51 21.71
N ALA A 939 23.60 15.20 22.00
CA ALA A 939 23.65 14.66 23.36
C ALA A 939 24.95 15.04 24.11
N ARG A 940 26.07 15.18 23.39
CA ARG A 940 27.38 15.51 23.98
C ARG A 940 27.74 16.99 23.92
N ARG A 941 26.85 17.84 23.38
CA ARG A 941 27.04 19.29 23.21
C ARG A 941 27.26 20.03 24.53
N GLY A 942 26.59 19.63 25.61
CA GLY A 942 26.71 20.31 26.92
C GLY A 942 26.40 21.80 26.79
N ARG A 943 27.31 22.68 27.25
CA ARG A 943 27.19 24.15 27.12
C ARG A 943 27.52 24.69 25.72
N GLY A 944 27.90 23.80 24.79
CA GLY A 944 28.47 24.14 23.49
C GLY A 944 29.87 23.55 23.33
N TYR A 945 30.31 23.53 22.08
CA TYR A 945 31.65 23.24 21.64
C TYR A 945 32.41 24.54 21.40
N ASP A 946 33.71 24.55 21.65
CA ASP A 946 34.58 25.72 21.47
C ASP A 946 35.45 25.65 20.21
N SER A 947 35.63 24.46 19.63
CA SER A 947 36.53 24.22 18.51
C SER A 947 36.11 22.98 17.71
N VAL A 948 36.59 22.86 16.47
CA VAL A 948 36.38 21.66 15.63
C VAL A 948 36.98 20.41 16.28
N ARG A 949 38.09 20.56 17.02
CA ARG A 949 38.73 19.48 17.77
C ARG A 949 37.88 19.05 18.96
N ASP A 950 37.29 20.00 19.69
CA ASP A 950 36.38 19.70 20.80
C ASP A 950 35.12 18.96 20.32
N VAL A 951 34.54 19.39 19.18
CA VAL A 951 33.46 18.63 18.53
C VAL A 951 33.92 17.20 18.27
N TRP A 952 35.07 17.00 17.63
CA TRP A 952 35.56 15.66 17.29
C TRP A 952 35.80 14.78 18.53
N LEU A 953 36.54 15.27 19.53
CA LEU A 953 36.90 14.52 20.74
C LEU A 953 35.67 14.16 21.57
N ARG A 954 34.81 15.15 21.87
CA ARG A 954 33.64 14.92 22.73
C ARG A 954 32.57 14.16 21.98
N SER A 955 32.24 14.51 20.73
CA SER A 955 31.20 13.79 19.98
C SER A 955 31.63 12.35 19.67
N GLY A 956 32.93 12.10 19.47
CA GLY A 956 33.44 10.79 19.02
C GLY A 956 33.11 10.49 17.56
N LEU A 957 32.74 11.51 16.78
CA LEU A 957 32.34 11.33 15.39
C LEU A 957 33.53 11.02 14.47
N PRO A 958 33.30 10.29 13.37
CA PRO A 958 34.31 10.12 12.33
C PRO A 958 34.74 11.47 11.75
N VAL A 959 36.02 11.61 11.42
CA VAL A 959 36.55 12.82 10.76
C VAL A 959 35.80 13.12 9.45
N SER A 960 35.33 12.09 8.74
CA SER A 960 34.49 12.26 7.55
C SER A 960 33.16 12.97 7.83
N THR A 961 32.54 12.72 8.99
CA THR A 961 31.32 13.42 9.43
C THR A 961 31.64 14.86 9.82
N ILE A 962 32.76 15.12 10.50
CA ILE A 962 33.23 16.47 10.82
C ILE A 962 33.51 17.29 9.55
N GLN A 963 34.14 16.68 8.54
CA GLN A 963 34.37 17.32 7.24
C GLN A 963 33.06 17.67 6.54
N ARG A 964 32.06 16.78 6.56
CA ARG A 964 30.73 17.07 6.01
C ARG A 964 30.04 18.23 6.75
N LEU A 965 30.19 18.31 8.07
CA LEU A 965 29.68 19.44 8.86
C LEU A 965 30.35 20.76 8.45
N ALA A 966 31.65 20.72 8.12
CA ALA A 966 32.36 21.88 7.63
C ALA A 966 31.90 22.27 6.21
N ASP A 967 31.69 21.29 5.31
CA ASP A 967 31.18 21.50 3.95
C ASP A 967 29.81 22.22 3.95
N ILE A 968 28.97 21.98 4.94
CA ILE A 968 27.66 22.63 5.07
C ILE A 968 27.69 23.94 5.88
N ASP A 969 28.87 24.43 6.24
CA ASP A 969 29.07 25.69 6.98
C ASP A 969 28.50 25.66 8.42
N ALA A 970 28.53 24.51 9.09
CA ALA A 970 27.91 24.32 10.41
C ALA A 970 28.73 24.85 11.61
N PHE A 971 29.87 25.50 11.41
CA PHE A 971 30.78 25.94 12.47
C PHE A 971 30.78 27.46 12.70
N ARG A 972 29.74 28.16 12.24
CA ARG A 972 29.64 29.63 12.34
C ARG A 972 29.60 30.13 13.78
N SER A 973 28.98 29.39 14.71
CA SER A 973 29.02 29.71 16.14
C SER A 973 30.42 29.65 16.75
N LEU A 974 31.37 28.96 16.13
CA LEU A 974 32.78 28.95 16.52
C LEU A 974 33.60 30.10 15.88
N GLY A 975 32.95 30.96 15.11
CA GLY A 975 33.62 32.02 14.34
C GLY A 975 34.38 31.52 13.12
N LEU A 976 34.17 30.26 12.71
CA LEU A 976 34.85 29.66 11.55
C LEU A 976 33.97 29.75 10.31
N ASP A 977 34.56 30.16 9.19
CA ASP A 977 33.93 29.97 7.89
C ASP A 977 34.14 28.54 7.36
N ARG A 978 33.40 28.16 6.31
CA ARG A 978 33.54 26.86 5.64
C ARG A 978 34.99 26.47 5.35
N ARG A 979 35.84 27.38 4.88
CA ARG A 979 37.22 27.07 4.48
C ARG A 979 38.06 26.78 5.72
N ASP A 980 37.98 27.62 6.74
CA ASP A 980 38.74 27.48 7.98
C ASP A 980 38.31 26.23 8.75
N ALA A 981 37.01 25.96 8.81
CA ALA A 981 36.46 24.74 9.40
C ALA A 981 36.94 23.48 8.66
N LEU A 982 37.00 23.49 7.32
CA LEU A 982 37.53 22.37 6.53
C LEU A 982 39.02 22.14 6.77
N TRP A 983 39.81 23.20 6.91
CA TRP A 983 41.23 23.09 7.26
C TRP A 983 41.42 22.51 8.66
N ALA A 984 40.64 22.98 9.65
CA ALA A 984 40.65 22.45 11.00
C ALA A 984 40.24 20.96 11.02
N ALA A 985 39.18 20.59 10.30
CA ALA A 985 38.70 19.20 10.18
C ALA A 985 39.72 18.28 9.50
N ARG A 986 40.43 18.75 8.47
CA ARG A 986 41.52 17.99 7.82
C ARG A 986 42.75 17.86 8.72
N GLY A 987 42.96 18.81 9.64
CA GLY A 987 44.04 18.79 10.63
C GLY A 987 43.90 17.71 11.71
N LEU A 988 42.70 17.17 11.93
CA LEU A 988 42.42 16.19 13.00
C LEU A 988 43.14 14.85 12.82
N ASN A 989 43.54 14.49 11.59
CA ASN A 989 44.24 13.24 11.27
C ASN A 989 45.78 13.38 11.21
N ARG A 990 46.35 14.49 11.68
CA ARG A 990 47.81 14.61 11.78
C ARG A 990 48.29 13.88 13.03
N VAL A 991 48.64 12.60 12.85
CA VAL A 991 49.45 11.84 13.80
C VAL A 991 50.73 12.64 14.11
N GLY A 992 50.99 12.92 15.40
CA GLY A 992 52.21 13.59 15.86
C GLY A 992 52.06 15.05 16.34
N GLY A 993 50.85 15.50 16.70
CA GLY A 993 50.68 16.74 17.46
C GLY A 993 51.11 16.57 18.93
N GLN A 994 51.68 17.61 19.55
CA GLN A 994 52.34 17.63 20.87
C GLN A 994 51.59 17.03 22.09
N GLU A 995 50.36 16.54 21.92
CA GLU A 995 49.52 16.00 22.98
C GLU A 995 49.17 14.51 22.82
N ASP A 996 49.65 13.83 21.76
CA ASP A 996 49.67 12.35 21.68
C ASP A 996 50.75 11.75 22.61
N LEU A 997 50.93 12.34 23.79
CA LEU A 997 51.78 11.79 24.85
C LEU A 997 50.91 10.88 25.73
N PRO A 998 51.34 9.63 25.99
CA PRO A 998 50.56 8.60 26.69
C PRO A 998 50.38 8.87 28.20
N LEU A 999 50.42 10.13 28.63
CA LEU A 999 50.28 10.53 30.03
C LEU A 999 48.82 10.80 30.45
N PHE A 1000 47.88 10.90 29.50
CA PHE A 1000 46.44 11.15 29.78
C PHE A 1000 45.52 10.02 29.29
N ALA A 1001 46.07 8.86 28.95
CA ALA A 1001 45.29 7.69 28.51
C ALA A 1001 44.54 6.98 29.66
N GLU A 1002 44.85 7.27 30.92
CA GLU A 1002 44.16 6.71 32.10
C GLU A 1002 43.11 7.70 32.61
N GLY A 1003 41.86 7.54 32.16
CA GLY A 1003 40.76 8.35 32.70
C GLY A 1003 39.37 8.20 32.07
N VAL A 1004 39.19 7.37 31.04
CA VAL A 1004 37.86 7.16 30.42
C VAL A 1004 37.47 5.70 30.50
N HIS A 1005 36.87 5.29 31.61
CA HIS A 1005 36.08 4.06 31.66
C HIS A 1005 34.66 4.34 31.14
N PRO A 1006 34.09 3.46 30.29
CA PRO A 1006 32.67 3.54 29.95
C PRO A 1006 31.81 3.21 31.18
N PRO A 1007 30.62 3.81 31.35
CA PRO A 1007 29.69 3.35 32.38
C PRO A 1007 29.20 1.94 32.03
N PRO A 1008 29.00 1.06 33.02
CA PRO A 1008 28.49 -0.28 32.75
C PRO A 1008 27.05 -0.21 32.21
N PRO A 1009 26.64 -1.18 31.37
CA PRO A 1009 25.29 -1.23 30.84
C PRO A 1009 24.28 -1.39 31.99
N ARG A 1010 23.21 -0.58 31.97
CA ARG A 1010 22.04 -0.79 32.85
C ARG A 1010 21.31 -2.05 32.38
N GLY A 1011 21.70 -3.18 32.95
CA GLY A 1011 21.00 -4.46 32.84
C GLY A 1011 19.76 -4.47 33.73
N ALA A 1012 18.66 -4.94 33.14
CA ALA A 1012 17.42 -5.26 33.80
C ALA A 1012 17.63 -6.15 35.03
N GLY A 1013 16.90 -5.85 36.10
CA GLY A 1013 16.88 -6.66 37.31
C GLY A 1013 16.35 -8.06 37.03
N VAL A 1014 17.20 -9.06 37.25
CA VAL A 1014 16.78 -10.42 37.61
C VAL A 1014 17.25 -10.61 39.04
N GLY A 1015 16.29 -10.77 39.94
CA GLY A 1015 16.54 -10.98 41.37
C GLY A 1015 16.92 -12.42 41.69
N GLY A 1016 17.87 -12.57 42.61
CA GLY A 1016 17.76 -13.47 43.74
C GLY A 1016 18.59 -14.75 43.72
N GLY A 1017 19.58 -14.84 44.62
CA GLY A 1017 19.99 -16.11 45.21
C GLY A 1017 21.43 -16.21 45.75
N GLY A 1018 21.58 -16.17 47.09
CA GLY A 1018 22.69 -16.76 47.88
C GLY A 1018 23.84 -15.80 48.24
N ARG A 1019 23.96 -15.30 49.49
CA ARG A 1019 24.62 -15.93 50.68
C ARG A 1019 26.05 -16.40 50.36
N ALA A 1020 27.13 -16.07 51.07
CA ALA A 1020 27.33 -15.52 52.42
C ALA A 1020 28.81 -15.08 52.60
N ASN A 1021 29.08 -14.42 53.74
CA ASN A 1021 30.36 -14.27 54.46
C ASN A 1021 31.30 -13.09 54.14
N ASP A 1022 30.96 -11.94 54.74
CA ASP A 1022 31.67 -11.18 55.80
C ASP A 1022 32.92 -11.85 56.46
N PRO A 1023 33.76 -11.14 57.28
CA PRO A 1023 34.09 -9.71 57.42
C PRO A 1023 35.64 -9.51 57.33
N THR A 1024 36.23 -8.30 57.28
CA THR A 1024 36.63 -7.56 58.50
C THR A 1024 37.47 -6.30 58.16
N LEU A 1025 37.29 -5.29 59.03
CA LEU A 1025 38.24 -4.26 59.50
C LEU A 1025 38.40 -2.94 58.71
N ASP A 1026 37.48 -2.02 59.04
CA ASP A 1026 37.65 -0.87 59.95
C ASP A 1026 38.74 0.21 59.71
N ALA A 1027 38.26 1.44 59.98
CA ALA A 1027 38.93 2.60 60.57
C ALA A 1027 39.68 3.62 59.69
N SER A 1028 38.97 4.75 59.46
CA SER A 1028 39.41 6.15 59.76
C SER A 1028 40.57 6.76 58.92
N ALA A 1029 40.65 8.02 58.51
CA ALA A 1029 40.00 9.27 58.88
C ALA A 1029 40.17 10.32 57.74
N ARG A 1030 39.40 11.41 57.82
CA ARG A 1030 39.33 12.61 56.93
C ARG A 1030 40.62 13.50 56.96
N PRO A 1031 40.59 14.74 56.39
CA PRO A 1031 40.91 15.19 55.03
C PRO A 1031 42.17 16.13 55.07
N PRO A 1032 42.55 16.98 54.07
CA PRO A 1032 41.78 18.18 53.67
C PRO A 1032 41.98 18.69 52.21
N SER A 1033 41.13 19.66 51.87
CA SER A 1033 41.28 20.78 50.92
C SER A 1033 42.53 20.90 50.02
N GLY A 1034 42.29 21.14 48.74
CA GLY A 1034 43.23 21.79 47.82
C GLY A 1034 42.54 22.21 46.53
N ARG A 1035 42.32 23.52 46.39
CA ARG A 1035 41.87 24.18 45.15
C ARG A 1035 42.82 23.88 44.00
N PHE A 1036 42.29 23.59 42.80
CA PHE A 1036 42.35 24.44 41.61
C PHE A 1036 41.35 23.95 40.57
#